data_AF-A0A4W4DTW5-F1
#
_entry.id   AF-A0A4W4DTW5-F1
#
_cell.length_a   1.000
_cell.length_b   1.000
_cell.length_c   1.000
_cell.angle_alpha   90.00
_cell.angle_beta   90.00
_cell.angle_gamma   90.00
#
_symmetry.space_group_name_H-M   'P 1'
#
loop_
_entity.id
_entity.type
_entity.pdbx_description
1 polymer ?
#
loop_
_entity_poly.entity_id
_entity_poly.type
_entity_poly.pdbx_seq_one_letter_code
_entity_poly.pdbx_strand_id
1 'polypeptide(L)'
;CSAKPNFPARQPSSQGHHYGGSHWVHYLGGIYTVIQTKARLTCEEWGENYFLVGPYTESNVRTQVELIEPTSAVLRRTIDKMNSSGCKVYFGRWLIEGSPYVILLDVGFTAWSLDRWKSELWENCAIGVPWFDREANDAVLFGFLTAWLLGEYAAQCDEAPRILAHFHEWLAGLGLVLCRQRHLPVATIFTTHATLLGRYLCAGNVDFYNNLAEFNVDKEAGDRQIYHRYCVERAAARCAHVFTTVSKITAIEAEHLLKRKPDIVTPNGLNVKKFSAMHEFQNLHATSKARIQEFIRGHFYGHLDFNLDKTVFLFIAGRYEFSNKGADIFLEALARLNYLLRVNHSEVTVIAFFIMPARTNNFNVETLKGQAVRKQLWDTAHTVKERFGKKLYESLLVGQLPEVSKLLDKEDFTMMKRAIFATQRQGLPPVCTHNMLEDSTDPILSCIRRIGLFNSAQDRVKVIFHPEFLSSTSPLLPMDYEEFVRGCHLGVFPSYYEPWGYTPAECTVMGIPSVSTNLSGFGCFMEEHIADPSAYGIYILDRRYRGVDESCNQLTTFLFQFCQQSRRQRIIQRNRTERLSDLLDWRYLGRVSLSLCLTHTPHEHLSDLLDWRYQCPTLHTALNSFRNTERIYWSLYTVGIFILVFIYCWNIYTDLYILLEYLYWSLCTGGIFILVFIYCWNIYTDLYILLEYLYWSLCTGGIFILVFIYCWNIYTDLYILLEYLYWSLCTGGIFILVFIYCWNIYTGLYILLEYLYWSLYTAGIFILVFIYCWNIYTGLYVLVEYFYTGLYVEYLHWSLYTGGIFILVFIDW
;
A
#
# COMPACT_ATOMS: atom_id res chain seq x y z
N CYS A 1 0.23 -54.90 -8.43
CA CYS A 1 1.06 -55.36 -7.28
C CYS A 1 1.75 -54.12 -6.71
N SER A 2 1.65 -53.69 -5.46
CA SER A 2 1.13 -54.27 -4.22
C SER A 2 1.05 -53.16 -3.15
N ALA A 3 -0.06 -53.18 -2.40
CA ALA A 3 -0.30 -52.70 -1.02
C ALA A 3 0.54 -51.56 -0.37
N LYS A 4 -0.16 -50.46 -0.04
CA LYS A 4 -0.35 -49.77 1.28
C LYS A 4 0.82 -49.70 2.30
N PRO A 5 0.96 -48.56 3.02
CA PRO A 5 0.16 -48.41 4.25
C PRO A 5 -0.54 -47.05 4.45
N ASN A 6 -1.76 -47.15 4.97
CA ASN A 6 -2.49 -46.09 5.65
C ASN A 6 -1.73 -45.68 6.93
N PHE A 7 -1.57 -44.37 7.15
CA PHE A 7 -1.56 -43.77 8.49
C PHE A 7 -2.47 -42.53 8.48
N PRO A 8 -3.16 -42.25 9.60
CA PRO A 8 -4.39 -41.47 9.63
C PRO A 8 -4.10 -39.97 9.51
N ALA A 9 -4.86 -39.28 8.67
CA ALA A 9 -5.00 -37.84 8.76
C ALA A 9 -5.52 -37.51 10.16
N ARG A 10 -4.70 -36.78 10.95
CA ARG A 10 -5.17 -36.14 12.17
C ARG A 10 -6.34 -35.26 11.79
N GLN A 11 -7.52 -35.64 12.24
CA GLN A 11 -8.68 -34.77 12.34
C GLN A 11 -8.23 -33.51 13.10
N PRO A 12 -8.45 -32.29 12.57
CA PRO A 12 -8.54 -31.15 13.46
C PRO A 12 -9.74 -31.44 14.37
N SER A 13 -9.45 -31.60 15.65
CA SER A 13 -10.42 -31.82 16.70
C SER A 13 -11.53 -30.78 16.60
N SER A 14 -12.72 -31.26 16.28
CA SER A 14 -13.98 -30.55 16.48
C SER A 14 -14.17 -30.30 17.98
N GLN A 15 -13.66 -29.18 18.46
CA GLN A 15 -14.29 -28.48 19.58
C GLN A 15 -15.00 -27.27 19.02
N GLY A 16 -16.13 -27.55 18.36
CA GLY A 16 -17.17 -26.55 18.16
C GLY A 16 -17.75 -26.22 19.52
N HIS A 17 -17.26 -25.14 20.12
CA HIS A 17 -17.98 -24.47 21.18
C HIS A 17 -19.03 -23.57 20.53
N HIS A 18 -20.21 -24.16 20.31
CA HIS A 18 -21.45 -23.42 20.08
C HIS A 18 -21.75 -22.57 21.33
N TYR A 19 -21.44 -21.28 21.27
CA TYR A 19 -21.95 -20.28 22.22
C TYR A 19 -22.26 -18.98 21.46
N GLY A 20 -23.54 -18.57 21.46
CA GLY A 20 -24.03 -17.21 21.18
C GLY A 20 -23.83 -16.63 19.77
N GLY A 21 -24.73 -16.94 18.84
CA GLY A 21 -24.70 -16.48 17.44
C GLY A 21 -24.78 -14.96 17.25
N SER A 22 -23.61 -14.34 17.11
CA SER A 22 -23.48 -12.93 16.71
C SER A 22 -23.32 -12.87 15.19
N HIS A 23 -24.21 -12.16 14.48
CA HIS A 23 -24.22 -12.07 13.02
C HIS A 23 -23.94 -10.64 12.56
N TRP A 24 -23.04 -10.50 11.58
CA TRP A 24 -22.60 -9.22 11.04
C TRP A 24 -23.07 -9.06 9.60
N VAL A 25 -23.82 -7.98 9.37
CA VAL A 25 -24.48 -7.73 8.09
C VAL A 25 -24.07 -6.36 7.56
N HIS A 26 -23.44 -6.32 6.38
CA HIS A 26 -23.05 -5.07 5.72
C HIS A 26 -23.99 -4.74 4.56
N TYR A 27 -24.56 -3.54 4.58
CA TYR A 27 -25.42 -3.03 3.52
C TYR A 27 -24.62 -2.15 2.55
N LEU A 28 -24.64 -2.54 1.28
CA LEU A 28 -23.84 -1.94 0.23
C LEU A 28 -24.54 -0.69 -0.34
N GLY A 29 -23.91 0.47 -0.20
CA GLY A 29 -24.07 1.63 -1.09
C GLY A 29 -23.04 1.59 -2.24
N GLY A 30 -22.93 2.67 -3.03
CA GLY A 30 -22.06 2.80 -4.23
C GLY A 30 -20.54 2.74 -4.01
N ILE A 31 -20.06 1.88 -3.10
CA ILE A 31 -18.67 1.80 -2.63
C ILE A 31 -18.17 0.36 -2.79
N TYR A 32 -17.93 0.00 -4.05
CA TYR A 32 -17.52 -1.36 -4.42
C TYR A 32 -16.13 -1.73 -3.89
N THR A 33 -15.11 -0.88 -4.15
CA THR A 33 -13.70 -1.21 -3.91
C THR A 33 -13.36 -1.41 -2.42
N VAL A 34 -13.92 -0.60 -1.52
CA VAL A 34 -13.68 -0.76 -0.07
C VAL A 34 -14.18 -2.11 0.40
N ILE A 35 -15.39 -2.46 -0.01
CA ILE A 35 -16.07 -3.64 0.47
C ILE A 35 -15.42 -4.87 -0.14
N GLN A 36 -15.08 -4.81 -1.43
CA GLN A 36 -14.35 -5.87 -2.13
C GLN A 36 -13.00 -6.17 -1.47
N THR A 37 -12.20 -5.13 -1.20
CA THR A 37 -10.86 -5.32 -0.62
C THR A 37 -10.92 -5.72 0.86
N LYS A 38 -11.87 -5.17 1.62
CA LYS A 38 -12.06 -5.51 3.04
C LYS A 38 -12.62 -6.92 3.25
N ALA A 39 -13.38 -7.45 2.28
CA ALA A 39 -14.14 -8.71 2.39
C ALA A 39 -13.31 -9.87 2.92
N ARG A 40 -12.07 -10.04 2.41
CA ARG A 40 -11.17 -11.10 2.84
C ARG A 40 -10.93 -11.08 4.34
N LEU A 41 -10.49 -9.96 4.89
CA LEU A 41 -10.18 -9.84 6.31
C LEU A 41 -11.43 -10.04 7.18
N THR A 42 -12.56 -9.48 6.76
CA THR A 42 -13.82 -9.68 7.50
C THR A 42 -14.29 -11.12 7.49
N CYS A 43 -14.11 -11.85 6.39
CA CYS A 43 -14.40 -13.28 6.33
C CYS A 43 -13.44 -14.10 7.19
N GLU A 44 -12.15 -13.73 7.25
CA GLU A 44 -11.17 -14.37 8.14
C GLU A 44 -11.57 -14.24 9.62
N GLU A 45 -12.22 -13.13 10.00
CA GLU A 45 -12.64 -12.86 11.39
C GLU A 45 -14.04 -13.40 11.73
N TRP A 46 -15.02 -13.21 10.85
CA TRP A 46 -16.44 -13.52 11.12
C TRP A 46 -16.92 -14.83 10.48
N GLY A 47 -16.14 -15.41 9.56
CA GLY A 47 -16.48 -16.65 8.87
C GLY A 47 -17.87 -16.62 8.25
N GLU A 48 -18.69 -17.63 8.58
CA GLU A 48 -20.03 -17.80 8.02
C GLU A 48 -21.09 -16.86 8.63
N ASN A 49 -20.74 -16.11 9.68
CA ASN A 49 -21.64 -15.16 10.34
C ASN A 49 -21.64 -13.78 9.65
N TYR A 50 -20.90 -13.63 8.54
CA TYR A 50 -20.78 -12.41 7.77
C TYR A 50 -21.61 -12.46 6.49
N PHE A 51 -22.51 -11.49 6.33
CA PHE A 51 -23.34 -11.35 5.13
C PHE A 51 -23.21 -9.94 4.54
N LEU A 52 -23.04 -9.86 3.22
CA LEU A 52 -23.22 -8.62 2.49
C LEU A 52 -24.65 -8.56 1.94
N VAL A 53 -25.31 -7.41 2.02
CA VAL A 53 -26.66 -7.21 1.51
C VAL A 53 -26.66 -6.06 0.52
N GLY A 54 -27.19 -6.29 -0.67
CA GLY A 54 -27.22 -5.30 -1.74
C GLY A 54 -28.44 -5.45 -2.65
N PRO A 55 -28.70 -4.47 -3.52
CA PRO A 55 -29.74 -4.58 -4.53
C PRO A 55 -29.37 -5.64 -5.58
N TYR A 56 -30.36 -6.38 -6.05
CA TYR A 56 -30.20 -7.34 -7.14
C TYR A 56 -30.04 -6.62 -8.48
N THR A 57 -29.06 -7.04 -9.29
CA THR A 57 -28.90 -6.56 -10.67
C THR A 57 -28.42 -7.71 -11.54
N GLU A 58 -29.29 -8.18 -12.44
CA GLU A 58 -29.10 -9.39 -13.27
C GLU A 58 -27.72 -9.45 -13.95
N SER A 59 -27.25 -8.36 -14.56
CA SER A 59 -25.97 -8.30 -15.28
C SER A 59 -24.78 -8.59 -14.37
N ASN A 60 -24.81 -8.07 -13.14
CA ASN A 60 -23.72 -8.21 -12.18
C ASN A 60 -23.73 -9.58 -11.53
N VAL A 61 -24.92 -10.10 -11.20
CA VAL A 61 -25.06 -11.44 -10.62
C VAL A 61 -24.51 -12.51 -11.55
N ARG A 62 -24.88 -12.47 -12.85
CA ARG A 62 -24.41 -13.44 -13.85
C ARG A 62 -22.89 -13.52 -14.00
N THR A 63 -22.18 -12.44 -13.68
CA THR A 63 -20.73 -12.34 -13.89
C THR A 63 -19.91 -12.44 -12.61
N GLN A 64 -20.49 -12.13 -11.45
CA GLN A 64 -19.74 -11.98 -10.20
C GLN A 64 -20.28 -12.82 -9.03
N VAL A 65 -21.47 -13.41 -9.13
CA VAL A 65 -22.10 -14.09 -7.99
C VAL A 65 -22.46 -15.52 -8.34
N GLU A 66 -22.04 -16.45 -7.49
CA GLU A 66 -22.49 -17.83 -7.53
C GLU A 66 -23.74 -17.97 -6.65
N LEU A 67 -24.89 -18.23 -7.25
CA LEU A 67 -26.14 -18.45 -6.51
C LEU A 67 -26.12 -19.84 -5.87
N ILE A 68 -26.37 -19.89 -4.57
CA ILE A 68 -26.38 -21.13 -3.78
C ILE A 68 -27.58 -21.12 -2.84
N GLU A 69 -27.90 -22.29 -2.29
CA GLU A 69 -28.94 -22.40 -1.26
C GLU A 69 -28.45 -21.82 0.09
N PRO A 70 -29.33 -21.20 0.88
CA PRO A 70 -28.99 -20.70 2.21
C PRO A 70 -28.42 -21.82 3.11
N THR A 71 -27.27 -21.54 3.73
CA THR A 71 -26.54 -22.48 4.57
C THR A 71 -27.18 -22.62 5.96
N SER A 72 -27.68 -21.52 6.52
CA SER A 72 -28.39 -21.50 7.80
C SER A 72 -29.89 -21.77 7.62
N ALA A 73 -30.46 -22.61 8.50
CA ALA A 73 -31.89 -22.88 8.52
C ALA A 73 -32.73 -21.63 8.83
N VAL A 74 -32.23 -20.75 9.72
CA VAL A 74 -32.87 -19.47 10.04
C VAL A 74 -32.94 -18.58 8.80
N LEU A 75 -31.82 -18.47 8.08
CA LEU A 75 -31.75 -17.66 6.87
C LEU A 75 -32.68 -18.20 5.78
N ARG A 76 -32.75 -19.52 5.62
CA ARG A 76 -33.69 -20.17 4.69
C ARG A 76 -35.14 -19.81 5.02
N ARG A 77 -35.56 -19.99 6.28
CA ARG A 77 -36.92 -19.62 6.73
C ARG A 77 -37.22 -18.13 6.50
N THR A 78 -36.25 -17.27 6.75
CA THR A 78 -36.36 -15.82 6.53
C THR A 78 -36.61 -15.51 5.06
N ILE A 79 -35.79 -16.06 4.16
CA ILE A 79 -35.90 -15.86 2.71
C ILE A 79 -37.22 -16.43 2.18
N ASP A 80 -37.61 -17.63 2.60
CA ASP A 80 -38.87 -18.27 2.19
C ASP A 80 -40.09 -17.44 2.65
N LYS A 81 -40.04 -16.90 3.87
CA LYS A 81 -41.11 -16.05 4.41
C LYS A 81 -41.22 -14.73 3.66
N MET A 82 -40.11 -14.08 3.34
CA MET A 82 -40.10 -12.86 2.52
C MET A 82 -40.61 -13.14 1.10
N ASN A 83 -40.14 -14.22 0.46
CA ASN A 83 -40.56 -14.59 -0.89
C ASN A 83 -42.06 -14.92 -0.97
N SER A 84 -42.59 -15.67 0.02
CA SER A 84 -44.04 -15.94 0.12
C SER A 84 -44.89 -14.70 0.41
N SER A 85 -44.28 -13.64 0.95
CA SER A 85 -44.94 -12.35 1.22
C SER A 85 -44.83 -11.34 0.06
N GLY A 86 -44.43 -11.81 -1.13
CA GLY A 86 -44.39 -10.98 -2.34
C GLY A 86 -43.07 -10.22 -2.56
N CYS A 87 -41.98 -10.61 -1.89
CA CYS A 87 -40.63 -10.14 -2.18
C CYS A 87 -39.88 -11.13 -3.08
N LYS A 88 -38.70 -10.73 -3.55
CA LYS A 88 -37.77 -11.65 -4.21
C LYS A 88 -36.35 -11.43 -3.68
N VAL A 89 -35.84 -12.44 -2.99
CA VAL A 89 -34.53 -12.42 -2.32
C VAL A 89 -33.68 -13.57 -2.84
N TYR A 90 -32.44 -13.28 -3.21
CA TYR A 90 -31.47 -14.25 -3.68
C TYR A 90 -30.32 -14.40 -2.68
N PHE A 91 -29.77 -15.59 -2.60
CA PHE A 91 -28.60 -15.89 -1.77
C PHE A 91 -27.46 -16.45 -2.65
N GLY A 92 -26.23 -16.11 -2.31
CA GLY A 92 -25.07 -16.50 -3.10
C GLY A 92 -23.74 -16.27 -2.40
N ARG A 93 -22.66 -16.52 -3.15
CA ARG A 93 -21.30 -16.12 -2.81
C ARG A 93 -20.78 -15.13 -3.84
N TRP A 94 -20.14 -14.07 -3.37
CA TRP A 94 -19.45 -13.15 -4.26
C TRP A 94 -18.10 -13.75 -4.67
N LEU A 95 -17.86 -13.84 -5.99
CA LEU A 95 -16.66 -14.43 -6.59
C LEU A 95 -15.45 -13.48 -6.50
N ILE A 96 -15.06 -13.16 -5.28
CA ILE A 96 -13.89 -12.35 -4.93
C ILE A 96 -13.05 -13.04 -3.86
N GLU A 97 -11.88 -12.48 -3.56
CA GLU A 97 -11.02 -12.98 -2.49
C GLU A 97 -11.76 -12.95 -1.13
N GLY A 98 -11.78 -14.08 -0.42
CA GLY A 98 -12.56 -14.28 0.81
C GLY A 98 -13.95 -14.90 0.61
N SER A 99 -14.49 -14.91 -0.62
CA SER A 99 -15.78 -15.54 -0.98
C SER A 99 -16.93 -15.28 0.03
N PRO A 100 -17.26 -14.02 0.34
CA PRO A 100 -18.30 -13.69 1.32
C PRO A 100 -19.68 -14.13 0.85
N TYR A 101 -20.55 -14.48 1.81
CA TYR A 101 -21.97 -14.68 1.53
C TYR A 101 -22.66 -13.35 1.19
N VAL A 102 -23.56 -13.40 0.21
CA VAL A 102 -24.34 -12.24 -0.24
C VAL A 102 -25.84 -12.55 -0.24
N ILE A 103 -26.64 -11.57 0.19
CA ILE A 103 -28.10 -11.55 0.09
C ILE A 103 -28.47 -10.40 -0.85
N LEU A 104 -29.14 -10.71 -1.95
CA LEU A 104 -29.50 -9.72 -2.97
C LEU A 104 -31.01 -9.51 -3.01
N LEU A 105 -31.41 -8.26 -2.80
CA LEU A 105 -32.81 -7.83 -2.70
C LEU A 105 -33.29 -7.26 -4.03
N ASP A 106 -34.32 -7.85 -4.65
CA ASP A 106 -34.90 -7.36 -5.89
C ASP A 106 -35.87 -6.20 -5.63
N VAL A 107 -35.33 -4.98 -5.70
CA VAL A 107 -36.11 -3.75 -5.56
C VAL A 107 -37.11 -3.58 -6.71
N GLY A 108 -36.78 -4.04 -7.92
CA GLY A 108 -37.67 -3.95 -9.07
C GLY A 108 -38.92 -4.81 -8.91
N PHE A 109 -38.75 -6.04 -8.38
CA PHE A 109 -39.87 -6.95 -8.11
C PHE A 109 -40.85 -6.40 -7.07
N THR A 110 -40.38 -5.55 -6.16
CA THR A 110 -41.15 -4.99 -5.04
C THR A 110 -41.63 -3.56 -5.30
N ALA A 111 -41.47 -3.04 -6.51
CA ALA A 111 -41.87 -1.67 -6.86
C ALA A 111 -43.37 -1.38 -6.62
N TRP A 112 -44.22 -2.41 -6.58
CA TRP A 112 -45.66 -2.29 -6.29
C TRP A 112 -45.96 -1.73 -4.90
N SER A 113 -45.04 -1.82 -3.92
CA SER A 113 -45.23 -1.29 -2.57
C SER A 113 -44.70 0.15 -2.39
N LEU A 114 -44.12 0.76 -3.43
CA LEU A 114 -43.41 2.04 -3.34
C LEU A 114 -44.28 3.16 -2.77
N ASP A 115 -45.49 3.36 -3.31
CA ASP A 115 -46.37 4.47 -2.88
C ASP A 115 -46.79 4.34 -1.41
N ARG A 116 -47.07 3.10 -0.98
CA ARG A 116 -47.37 2.79 0.42
C ARG A 116 -46.19 3.12 1.33
N TRP A 117 -45.00 2.67 0.97
CA TRP A 117 -43.79 2.88 1.79
C TRP A 117 -43.31 4.34 1.78
N LYS A 118 -43.54 5.09 0.70
CA LYS A 118 -43.35 6.55 0.70
C LYS A 118 -44.29 7.25 1.66
N SER A 119 -45.55 6.83 1.70
CA SER A 119 -46.55 7.39 2.62
C SER A 119 -46.15 7.10 4.07
N GLU A 120 -45.78 5.84 4.37
CA GLU A 120 -45.29 5.43 5.69
C GLU A 120 -44.01 6.17 6.10
N LEU A 121 -43.10 6.41 5.16
CA LEU A 121 -41.87 7.17 5.40
C LEU A 121 -42.15 8.63 5.76
N TRP A 122 -43.11 9.26 5.07
CA TRP A 122 -43.52 10.63 5.37
C TRP A 122 -44.20 10.71 6.74
N GLU A 123 -45.12 9.81 7.04
CA GLU A 123 -45.87 9.80 8.30
C GLU A 123 -44.96 9.60 9.52
N ASN A 124 -43.98 8.69 9.41
CA ASN A 124 -43.13 8.32 10.54
C ASN A 124 -41.85 9.17 10.66
N CYS A 125 -41.27 9.61 9.55
CA CYS A 125 -39.95 10.25 9.52
C CYS A 125 -39.97 11.66 8.93
N ALA A 126 -41.10 12.14 8.39
CA ALA A 126 -41.22 13.42 7.68
C ALA A 126 -40.23 13.59 6.50
N ILE A 127 -39.89 12.48 5.83
CA ILE A 127 -39.01 12.48 4.65
C ILE A 127 -39.85 12.22 3.40
N GLY A 128 -40.00 13.24 2.55
CA GLY A 128 -40.69 13.13 1.27
C GLY A 128 -39.72 12.75 0.14
N VAL A 129 -40.11 11.82 -0.74
CA VAL A 129 -39.29 11.39 -1.88
C VAL A 129 -40.04 11.64 -3.20
N PRO A 130 -39.51 12.49 -4.11
CA PRO A 130 -40.18 12.82 -5.36
C PRO A 130 -40.32 11.59 -6.28
N TRP A 131 -41.32 11.60 -7.17
CA TRP A 131 -41.60 10.46 -8.05
C TRP A 131 -40.54 10.28 -9.15
N PHE A 132 -39.96 11.37 -9.66
CA PHE A 132 -39.00 11.34 -10.76
C PHE A 132 -37.60 10.85 -10.36
N ASP A 133 -37.25 10.88 -9.07
CA ASP A 133 -35.93 10.46 -8.60
C ASP A 133 -35.88 8.94 -8.40
N ARG A 134 -35.52 8.22 -9.46
CA ARG A 134 -35.43 6.77 -9.45
C ARG A 134 -34.47 6.24 -8.39
N GLU A 135 -33.32 6.90 -8.21
CA GLU A 135 -32.30 6.46 -7.25
C GLU A 135 -32.81 6.57 -5.81
N ALA A 136 -33.49 7.67 -5.48
CA ALA A 136 -34.13 7.80 -4.18
C ALA A 136 -35.30 6.82 -4.00
N ASN A 137 -36.06 6.52 -5.06
CA ASN A 137 -37.11 5.49 -5.03
C ASN A 137 -36.54 4.10 -4.75
N ASP A 138 -35.45 3.73 -5.43
CA ASP A 138 -34.76 2.45 -5.24
C ASP A 138 -34.21 2.36 -3.81
N ALA A 139 -33.66 3.46 -3.27
CA ALA A 139 -33.21 3.55 -1.87
C ALA A 139 -34.36 3.37 -0.86
N VAL A 140 -35.56 3.88 -1.17
CA VAL A 140 -36.76 3.63 -0.34
C VAL A 140 -37.08 2.14 -0.31
N LEU A 141 -37.24 1.51 -1.48
CA LEU A 141 -37.54 0.07 -1.57
C LEU A 141 -36.47 -0.76 -0.86
N PHE A 142 -35.20 -0.46 -1.12
CA PHE A 142 -34.08 -1.16 -0.51
C PHE A 142 -34.03 -1.01 1.02
N GLY A 143 -34.28 0.19 1.55
CA GLY A 143 -34.33 0.45 2.98
C GLY A 143 -35.44 -0.33 3.68
N PHE A 144 -36.65 -0.34 3.12
CA PHE A 144 -37.78 -1.08 3.66
C PHE A 144 -37.55 -2.60 3.62
N LEU A 145 -37.04 -3.13 2.51
CA LEU A 145 -36.71 -4.56 2.39
C LEU A 145 -35.58 -4.96 3.34
N THR A 146 -34.61 -4.07 3.56
CA THR A 146 -33.52 -4.28 4.51
C THR A 146 -34.04 -4.37 5.94
N ALA A 147 -34.87 -3.42 6.37
CA ALA A 147 -35.45 -3.44 7.70
C ALA A 147 -36.37 -4.66 7.89
N TRP A 148 -37.09 -5.06 6.84
CA TRP A 148 -37.88 -6.29 6.86
C TRP A 148 -37.00 -7.53 6.99
N LEU A 149 -35.93 -7.66 6.19
CA LEU A 149 -34.99 -8.78 6.27
C LEU A 149 -34.42 -8.92 7.69
N LEU A 150 -33.99 -7.83 8.31
CA LEU A 150 -33.43 -7.85 9.67
C LEU A 150 -34.47 -8.21 10.73
N GLY A 151 -35.67 -7.62 10.65
CA GLY A 151 -36.75 -7.92 11.57
C GLY A 151 -37.23 -9.37 11.45
N GLU A 152 -37.34 -9.88 10.22
CA GLU A 152 -37.76 -11.26 9.97
C GLU A 152 -36.68 -12.25 10.37
N TYR A 153 -35.41 -11.96 10.10
CA TYR A 153 -34.30 -12.78 10.59
C TYR A 153 -34.33 -12.89 12.12
N ALA A 154 -34.53 -11.77 12.82
CA ALA A 154 -34.67 -11.75 14.27
C ALA A 154 -35.87 -12.58 14.77
N ALA A 155 -36.99 -12.56 14.06
CA ALA A 155 -38.19 -13.33 14.41
C ALA A 155 -38.05 -14.84 14.13
N GLN A 156 -37.19 -15.24 13.19
CA GLN A 156 -36.95 -16.64 12.82
C GLN A 156 -35.88 -17.31 13.70
N CYS A 157 -35.18 -16.56 14.55
CA CYS A 157 -34.24 -17.09 15.54
C CYS A 157 -34.97 -17.63 16.77
N ASP A 158 -34.53 -18.79 17.26
CA ASP A 158 -35.11 -19.42 18.46
C ASP A 158 -34.72 -18.67 19.76
N GLU A 159 -33.52 -18.07 19.77
CA GLU A 159 -33.02 -17.18 20.82
C GLU A 159 -32.84 -15.76 20.27
N ALA A 160 -32.94 -14.75 21.14
CA ALA A 160 -32.74 -13.35 20.74
C ALA A 160 -31.33 -13.15 20.13
N PRO A 161 -31.22 -12.93 18.82
CA PRO A 161 -29.92 -12.89 18.17
C PRO A 161 -29.22 -11.55 18.41
N ARG A 162 -27.89 -11.58 18.45
CA ARG A 162 -27.07 -10.36 18.48
C ARG A 162 -26.74 -9.98 17.04
N ILE A 163 -27.51 -9.04 16.50
CA ILE A 163 -27.36 -8.60 15.11
C ILE A 163 -26.66 -7.23 15.09
N LEU A 164 -25.56 -7.14 14.33
CA LEU A 164 -24.95 -5.87 13.98
C LEU A 164 -25.16 -5.59 12.48
N ALA A 165 -25.82 -4.48 12.19
CA ALA A 165 -26.08 -4.01 10.83
C ALA A 165 -25.25 -2.75 10.53
N HIS A 166 -24.32 -2.87 9.58
CA HIS A 166 -23.44 -1.79 9.16
C HIS A 166 -23.86 -1.26 7.79
N PHE A 167 -24.33 -0.02 7.77
CA PHE A 167 -24.83 0.67 6.58
C PHE A 167 -23.78 1.64 6.02
N HIS A 168 -23.54 1.54 4.72
CA HIS A 168 -22.65 2.44 3.99
C HIS A 168 -23.45 3.38 3.08
N GLU A 169 -23.24 4.69 3.27
CA GLU A 169 -23.85 5.77 2.47
C GLU A 169 -25.38 5.91 2.60
N TRP A 170 -25.86 7.09 2.21
CA TRP A 170 -27.29 7.46 2.31
C TRP A 170 -28.22 6.51 1.53
N LEU A 171 -27.73 5.90 0.44
CA LEU A 171 -28.49 4.94 -0.37
C LEU A 171 -28.94 3.71 0.43
N ALA A 172 -28.13 3.25 1.39
CA ALA A 172 -28.49 2.17 2.30
C ALA A 172 -29.07 2.71 3.63
N GLY A 173 -28.84 3.99 3.93
CA GLY A 173 -29.13 4.63 5.21
C GLY A 173 -30.60 4.55 5.65
N LEU A 174 -31.56 4.43 4.72
CA LEU A 174 -32.97 4.35 5.11
C LEU A 174 -33.30 3.06 5.88
N GLY A 175 -32.64 1.94 5.56
CA GLY A 175 -32.84 0.69 6.31
C GLY A 175 -32.50 0.87 7.79
N LEU A 176 -31.43 1.61 8.09
CA LEU A 176 -31.03 1.95 9.45
C LEU A 176 -32.07 2.80 10.17
N VAL A 177 -32.59 3.84 9.50
CA VAL A 177 -33.62 4.74 10.07
C VAL A 177 -34.85 3.92 10.45
N LEU A 178 -35.30 3.01 9.59
CA LEU A 178 -36.44 2.15 9.83
C LEU A 178 -36.18 1.13 10.95
N CYS A 179 -34.98 0.54 11.03
CA CYS A 179 -34.62 -0.34 12.16
C CYS A 179 -34.78 0.37 13.50
N ARG A 180 -34.37 1.64 13.58
CA ARG A 180 -34.49 2.46 14.79
C ARG A 180 -35.92 2.87 15.08
N GLN A 181 -36.65 3.30 14.07
CA GLN A 181 -38.05 3.73 14.19
C GLN A 181 -38.97 2.57 14.61
N ARG A 182 -38.69 1.34 14.15
CA ARG A 182 -39.44 0.14 14.51
C ARG A 182 -38.93 -0.59 15.75
N HIS A 183 -37.92 -0.03 16.44
CA HIS A 183 -37.30 -0.63 17.62
C HIS A 183 -36.85 -2.09 17.42
N LEU A 184 -36.27 -2.40 16.25
CA LEU A 184 -35.75 -3.74 15.99
C LEU A 184 -34.54 -4.03 16.91
N PRO A 185 -34.36 -5.28 17.37
CA PRO A 185 -33.24 -5.68 18.23
C PRO A 185 -31.93 -5.81 17.43
N VAL A 186 -31.48 -4.70 16.85
CA VAL A 186 -30.32 -4.62 15.95
C VAL A 186 -29.45 -3.42 16.32
N ALA A 187 -28.17 -3.66 16.57
CA ALA A 187 -27.19 -2.60 16.70
C ALA A 187 -26.84 -2.06 15.30
N THR A 188 -26.77 -0.73 15.15
CA THR A 188 -26.63 -0.09 13.83
C THR A 188 -25.42 0.83 13.75
N ILE A 189 -24.62 0.64 12.69
CA ILE A 189 -23.48 1.49 12.35
C ILE A 189 -23.78 2.19 11.03
N PHE A 190 -23.52 3.49 10.95
CA PHE A 190 -23.58 4.25 9.70
C PHE A 190 -22.20 4.78 9.35
N THR A 191 -21.69 4.46 8.16
CA THR A 191 -20.47 5.08 7.63
C THR A 191 -20.78 5.89 6.40
N THR A 192 -20.46 7.18 6.46
CA THR A 192 -20.48 8.07 5.30
C THR A 192 -19.06 8.23 4.76
N HIS A 193 -18.89 7.94 3.48
CA HIS A 193 -17.61 8.03 2.76
C HIS A 193 -17.43 9.40 2.15
N ALA A 194 -18.51 10.11 1.84
CA ALA A 194 -18.56 11.53 1.55
C ALA A 194 -19.80 12.13 2.22
N THR A 195 -19.99 13.45 2.16
CA THR A 195 -21.33 14.02 2.36
C THR A 195 -21.89 14.49 1.03
N LEU A 196 -23.20 14.36 0.84
CA LEU A 196 -23.87 14.84 -0.36
C LEU A 196 -23.57 16.33 -0.60
N LEU A 197 -23.86 17.17 0.40
CA LEU A 197 -23.70 18.61 0.28
C LEU A 197 -22.27 19.03 0.01
N GLY A 198 -21.27 18.40 0.65
CA GLY A 198 -19.88 18.77 0.42
C GLY A 198 -19.44 18.58 -1.03
N ARG A 199 -19.84 17.46 -1.65
CA ARG A 199 -19.53 17.21 -3.06
C ARG A 199 -20.12 18.27 -4.00
N TYR A 200 -21.36 18.70 -3.75
CA TYR A 200 -22.02 19.72 -4.56
C TYR A 200 -21.49 21.13 -4.31
N LEU A 201 -21.17 21.47 -3.06
CA LEU A 201 -20.66 22.79 -2.69
C LEU A 201 -19.26 23.03 -3.25
N CYS A 202 -18.38 22.01 -3.21
CA CYS A 202 -17.04 22.11 -3.77
C CYS A 202 -17.03 22.24 -5.30
N ALA A 203 -18.01 21.65 -5.98
CA ALA A 203 -18.19 21.83 -7.42
C ALA A 203 -18.66 23.25 -7.80
N GLY A 204 -19.22 24.02 -6.86
CA GLY A 204 -19.79 25.34 -7.08
C GLY A 204 -18.82 26.52 -7.03
N ASN A 205 -17.50 26.29 -7.02
CA ASN A 205 -16.46 27.34 -6.84
C ASN A 205 -16.65 28.19 -5.56
N VAL A 206 -17.19 27.60 -4.51
CA VAL A 206 -17.31 28.25 -3.19
C VAL A 206 -16.10 27.88 -2.36
N ASP A 207 -15.62 28.82 -1.53
CA ASP A 207 -14.67 28.48 -0.47
C ASP A 207 -15.37 27.63 0.60
N PHE A 208 -15.27 26.32 0.45
CA PHE A 208 -16.06 25.35 1.19
C PHE A 208 -15.55 25.16 2.62
N TYR A 209 -14.27 24.81 2.78
CA TYR A 209 -13.73 24.41 4.08
C TYR A 209 -13.62 25.56 5.09
N ASN A 210 -13.48 26.80 4.62
CA ASN A 210 -13.41 27.97 5.49
C ASN A 210 -14.79 28.44 5.97
N ASN A 211 -15.87 28.15 5.22
CA ASN A 211 -17.22 28.63 5.49
C ASN A 211 -18.19 27.53 5.96
N LEU A 212 -17.67 26.36 6.39
CA LEU A 212 -18.49 25.20 6.80
C LEU A 212 -19.60 25.54 7.81
N ALA A 213 -19.32 26.44 8.75
CA ALA A 213 -20.27 26.85 9.79
C ALA A 213 -21.36 27.80 9.28
N GLU A 214 -21.12 28.49 8.15
CA GLU A 214 -22.00 29.54 7.63
C GLU A 214 -23.07 28.99 6.68
N PHE A 215 -22.89 27.78 6.15
CA PHE A 215 -23.86 27.20 5.22
C PHE A 215 -25.20 26.87 5.88
N ASN A 216 -26.27 27.40 5.28
CA ASN A 216 -27.62 26.94 5.54
C ASN A 216 -27.89 25.65 4.75
N VAL A 217 -27.63 24.52 5.38
CA VAL A 217 -27.72 23.18 4.79
C VAL A 217 -29.07 22.87 4.12
N ASP A 218 -30.17 23.32 4.71
CA ASP A 218 -31.51 23.06 4.19
C ASP A 218 -31.76 23.87 2.90
N LYS A 219 -31.34 25.14 2.89
CA LYS A 219 -31.36 25.99 1.69
C LYS A 219 -30.45 25.44 0.60
N GLU A 220 -29.20 25.12 0.91
CA GLU A 220 -28.23 24.63 -0.07
C GLU A 220 -28.68 23.32 -0.73
N ALA A 221 -29.33 22.43 0.04
CA ALA A 221 -29.89 21.19 -0.48
C ALA A 221 -31.18 21.43 -1.30
N GLY A 222 -32.02 22.38 -0.88
CA GLY A 222 -33.23 22.80 -1.59
C GLY A 222 -32.93 23.43 -2.95
N ASP A 223 -32.02 24.40 -2.99
CA ASP A 223 -31.61 25.13 -4.20
C ASP A 223 -31.06 24.17 -5.28
N ARG A 224 -30.47 23.04 -4.86
CA ARG A 224 -29.92 21.99 -5.75
C ARG A 224 -30.86 20.83 -6.00
N GLN A 225 -32.10 20.88 -5.51
CA GLN A 225 -33.09 19.80 -5.68
C GLN A 225 -32.64 18.44 -5.14
N ILE A 226 -31.82 18.44 -4.08
CA ILE A 226 -31.32 17.23 -3.40
C ILE A 226 -31.77 17.14 -1.94
N TYR A 227 -32.72 18.00 -1.52
CA TYR A 227 -33.19 18.10 -0.14
C TYR A 227 -33.62 16.76 0.45
N HIS A 228 -34.40 15.96 -0.30
CA HIS A 228 -34.83 14.64 0.14
C HIS A 228 -33.67 13.66 0.35
N ARG A 229 -32.65 13.69 -0.51
CA ARG A 229 -31.44 12.85 -0.37
C ARG A 229 -30.65 13.27 0.87
N TYR A 230 -30.48 14.57 1.07
CA TYR A 230 -29.84 15.14 2.26
C TYR A 230 -30.57 14.75 3.55
N CYS A 231 -31.91 14.80 3.56
CA CYS A 231 -32.71 14.37 4.70
C CYS A 231 -32.46 12.90 5.07
N VAL A 232 -32.35 12.00 4.08
CA VAL A 232 -32.03 10.58 4.30
C VAL A 232 -30.63 10.42 4.89
N GLU A 233 -29.62 11.10 4.33
CA GLU A 233 -28.23 11.07 4.83
C GLU A 233 -28.14 11.55 6.28
N ARG A 234 -28.76 12.70 6.57
CA ARG A 234 -28.80 13.31 7.90
C ARG A 234 -29.57 12.44 8.90
N ALA A 235 -30.69 11.85 8.50
CA ALA A 235 -31.47 10.95 9.33
C ALA A 235 -30.68 9.69 9.67
N ALA A 236 -30.02 9.06 8.68
CA ALA A 236 -29.19 7.89 8.89
C ALA A 236 -28.04 8.17 9.86
N ALA A 237 -27.33 9.29 9.67
CA ALA A 237 -26.28 9.72 10.59
C ALA A 237 -26.80 9.95 12.01
N ARG A 238 -27.94 10.62 12.20
CA ARG A 238 -28.50 10.91 13.53
C ARG A 238 -29.08 9.67 14.22
N CYS A 239 -29.69 8.76 13.47
CA CYS A 239 -30.33 7.56 14.00
C CYS A 239 -29.33 6.43 14.28
N ALA A 240 -28.10 6.46 13.76
CA ALA A 240 -27.14 5.37 13.99
C ALA A 240 -26.79 5.23 15.49
N HIS A 241 -26.52 4.01 15.96
CA HIS A 241 -25.91 3.85 17.28
C HIS A 241 -24.47 4.39 17.23
N VAL A 242 -23.69 3.95 16.24
CA VAL A 242 -22.34 4.46 15.96
C VAL A 242 -22.33 5.10 14.57
N PHE A 243 -21.86 6.34 14.49
CA PHE A 243 -21.65 7.08 13.25
C PHE A 243 -20.17 7.20 12.96
N THR A 244 -19.73 6.82 11.76
CA THR A 244 -18.33 6.91 11.35
C THR A 244 -18.16 7.62 10.01
N THR A 245 -16.96 8.13 9.80
CA THR A 245 -16.50 8.70 8.52
C THR A 245 -15.17 8.07 8.13
N VAL A 246 -14.79 8.18 6.86
CA VAL A 246 -13.53 7.56 6.38
C VAL A 246 -12.27 8.40 6.59
N SER A 247 -12.42 9.67 6.99
CA SER A 247 -11.27 10.53 7.27
C SER A 247 -11.64 11.65 8.23
N LYS A 248 -10.60 12.26 8.82
CA LYS A 248 -10.76 13.42 9.71
C LYS A 248 -11.37 14.63 9.02
N ILE A 249 -11.02 14.88 7.75
CA ILE A 249 -11.56 16.02 7.02
C ILE A 249 -13.06 15.83 6.75
N THR A 250 -13.47 14.61 6.38
CA THR A 250 -14.90 14.25 6.25
C THR A 250 -15.61 14.28 7.61
N ALA A 251 -14.91 14.01 8.71
CA ALA A 251 -15.49 14.13 10.04
C ALA A 251 -15.87 15.57 10.41
N ILE A 252 -15.00 16.53 10.10
CA ILE A 252 -15.25 17.96 10.28
C ILE A 252 -16.43 18.41 9.41
N GLU A 253 -16.47 17.94 8.16
CA GLU A 253 -17.58 18.19 7.24
C GLU A 253 -18.90 17.65 7.78
N ALA A 254 -18.94 16.39 8.23
CA ALA A 254 -20.13 15.75 8.77
C ALA A 254 -20.66 16.44 10.04
N GLU A 255 -19.77 16.91 10.91
CA GLU A 255 -20.15 17.68 12.10
C GLU A 255 -20.98 18.91 11.74
N HIS A 256 -20.56 19.65 10.70
CA HIS A 256 -21.23 20.87 10.26
C HIS A 256 -22.43 20.61 9.34
N LEU A 257 -22.34 19.66 8.41
CA LEU A 257 -23.37 19.42 7.39
C LEU A 257 -24.45 18.45 7.86
N LEU A 258 -24.07 17.37 8.56
CA LEU A 258 -24.99 16.35 9.08
C LEU A 258 -25.42 16.62 10.53
N LYS A 259 -24.83 17.64 11.17
CA LYS A 259 -25.14 18.07 12.54
C LYS A 259 -24.95 16.94 13.57
N ARG A 260 -23.99 16.05 13.31
CA ARG A 260 -23.51 14.99 14.22
C ARG A 260 -22.02 14.80 13.99
N LYS A 261 -21.23 14.91 15.06
CA LYS A 261 -19.81 14.55 15.05
C LYS A 261 -19.70 13.02 14.94
N PRO A 262 -18.88 12.47 14.03
CA PRO A 262 -18.63 11.03 14.00
C PRO A 262 -17.98 10.55 15.29
N ASP A 263 -18.39 9.38 15.74
CA ASP A 263 -17.86 8.71 16.91
C ASP A 263 -16.42 8.21 16.63
N ILE A 264 -16.20 7.66 15.44
CA ILE A 264 -14.92 7.06 15.02
C ILE A 264 -14.62 7.43 13.56
N VAL A 265 -13.34 7.56 13.22
CA VAL A 265 -12.86 7.62 11.84
C VAL A 265 -12.37 6.23 11.44
N THR A 266 -12.85 5.71 10.31
CA THR A 266 -12.52 4.37 9.78
C THR A 266 -11.82 4.53 8.41
N PRO A 267 -10.50 4.74 8.38
CA PRO A 267 -9.73 4.90 7.14
C PRO A 267 -9.88 3.71 6.20
N ASN A 268 -9.85 3.95 4.90
CA ASN A 268 -9.96 2.87 3.92
C ASN A 268 -8.61 2.22 3.67
N GLY A 269 -8.51 0.91 3.94
CA GLY A 269 -7.35 0.11 3.61
C GLY A 269 -7.36 -0.46 2.19
N LEU A 270 -6.27 -1.11 1.85
CA LEU A 270 -6.06 -1.87 0.62
C LEU A 270 -5.56 -3.28 0.96
N ASN A 271 -5.66 -4.22 0.02
CA ASN A 271 -5.01 -5.52 0.13
C ASN A 271 -3.60 -5.42 -0.46
N VAL A 272 -2.58 -5.38 0.40
CA VAL A 272 -1.20 -5.25 -0.04
C VAL A 272 -0.64 -6.62 -0.40
N LYS A 273 -0.42 -6.85 -1.69
CA LYS A 273 0.27 -8.04 -2.18
C LYS A 273 1.77 -7.89 -1.94
N LYS A 274 2.30 -8.60 -0.93
CA LYS A 274 3.74 -8.64 -0.68
C LYS A 274 4.44 -9.52 -1.73
N PHE A 275 5.49 -9.01 -2.33
CA PHE A 275 6.38 -9.78 -3.20
C PHE A 275 7.30 -10.67 -2.35
N SER A 276 7.64 -11.86 -2.85
CA SER A 276 8.62 -12.74 -2.18
C SER A 276 10.00 -12.10 -2.10
N ALA A 277 10.32 -11.20 -3.03
CA ALA A 277 11.57 -10.43 -3.07
C ALA A 277 11.30 -8.92 -3.06
N MET A 278 11.83 -8.21 -2.06
CA MET A 278 11.66 -6.75 -1.89
C MET A 278 12.15 -5.91 -3.09
N HIS A 279 13.04 -6.42 -3.94
CA HIS A 279 13.54 -5.67 -5.10
C HIS A 279 12.69 -5.86 -6.37
N GLU A 280 11.68 -6.75 -6.35
CA GLU A 280 10.85 -7.06 -7.51
C GLU A 280 10.07 -5.84 -8.01
N PHE A 281 9.52 -5.02 -7.11
CA PHE A 281 8.79 -3.81 -7.50
C PHE A 281 9.69 -2.79 -8.25
N GLN A 282 11.00 -2.76 -7.96
CA GLN A 282 11.95 -1.89 -8.67
C GLN A 282 12.19 -2.39 -10.10
N ASN A 283 12.23 -3.71 -10.31
CA ASN A 283 12.30 -4.30 -11.64
C ASN A 283 11.03 -4.00 -12.44
N LEU A 284 9.86 -4.12 -11.80
CA LEU A 284 8.57 -3.76 -12.42
C LEU A 284 8.49 -2.28 -12.79
N HIS A 285 9.02 -1.38 -11.97
CA HIS A 285 9.16 0.04 -12.32
C HIS A 285 9.98 0.22 -13.61
N ALA A 286 11.15 -0.42 -13.71
CA ALA A 286 12.01 -0.30 -14.88
C ALA A 286 11.34 -0.83 -16.17
N THR A 287 10.70 -2.01 -16.09
CA THR A 287 9.98 -2.62 -17.22
C THR A 287 8.79 -1.77 -17.66
N SER A 288 7.99 -1.28 -16.72
CA SER A 288 6.82 -0.45 -17.02
C SER A 288 7.22 0.92 -17.55
N LYS A 289 8.27 1.52 -16.99
CA LYS A 289 8.86 2.78 -17.48
C LYS A 289 9.34 2.64 -18.92
N ALA A 290 9.94 1.51 -19.31
CA ALA A 290 10.36 1.27 -20.68
C ALA A 290 9.18 1.27 -21.66
N ARG A 291 8.03 0.68 -21.27
CA ARG A 291 6.79 0.72 -22.08
C ARG A 291 6.24 2.14 -22.22
N ILE A 292 6.26 2.95 -21.16
CA ILE A 292 5.90 4.37 -21.26
C ILE A 292 6.87 5.10 -22.21
N GLN A 293 8.17 4.86 -22.11
CA GLN A 293 9.16 5.46 -22.99
C GLN A 293 8.92 5.09 -24.47
N GLU A 294 8.50 3.87 -24.78
CA GLU A 294 8.10 3.50 -26.14
C GLU A 294 6.92 4.33 -26.63
N PHE A 295 5.88 4.49 -25.81
CA PHE A 295 4.78 5.40 -26.15
C PHE A 295 5.28 6.83 -26.40
N ILE A 296 6.16 7.36 -25.56
CA ILE A 296 6.74 8.71 -25.72
C ILE A 296 7.52 8.84 -27.03
N ARG A 297 8.34 7.85 -27.41
CA ARG A 297 9.06 7.84 -28.69
C ARG A 297 8.10 7.98 -29.88
N GLY A 298 6.95 7.30 -29.81
CA GLY A 298 5.92 7.40 -30.83
C GLY A 298 5.13 8.70 -30.78
N HIS A 299 4.80 9.22 -29.60
CA HIS A 299 4.01 10.46 -29.46
C HIS A 299 4.82 11.72 -29.82
N PHE A 300 6.12 11.70 -29.51
CA PHE A 300 7.08 12.77 -29.81
C PHE A 300 7.97 12.46 -31.02
N TYR A 301 7.54 11.56 -31.93
CA TYR A 301 8.28 11.31 -33.16
C TYR A 301 8.55 12.64 -33.88
N GLY A 302 9.75 12.82 -34.44
CA GLY A 302 10.20 14.08 -35.06
C GLY A 302 10.54 15.23 -34.09
N HIS A 303 10.18 15.14 -32.81
CA HIS A 303 10.49 16.12 -31.75
C HIS A 303 11.06 15.46 -30.49
N LEU A 304 11.77 14.33 -30.63
CA LEU A 304 12.47 13.69 -29.51
C LEU A 304 13.83 14.37 -29.31
N ASP A 305 13.80 15.66 -28.94
CA ASP A 305 14.95 16.53 -28.72
C ASP A 305 15.46 16.53 -27.27
N PHE A 306 15.01 15.55 -26.47
CA PHE A 306 15.34 15.39 -25.06
C PHE A 306 15.73 13.94 -24.72
N ASN A 307 16.51 13.78 -23.65
CA ASN A 307 16.98 12.49 -23.20
C ASN A 307 15.96 11.78 -22.29
N LEU A 308 15.47 10.62 -22.72
CA LEU A 308 14.52 9.78 -21.97
C LEU A 308 15.08 9.23 -20.64
N ASP A 309 16.39 9.10 -20.48
CA ASP A 309 17.01 8.72 -19.21
C ASP A 309 16.96 9.82 -18.15
N LYS A 310 16.93 11.08 -18.60
CA LYS A 310 16.77 12.30 -17.79
C LYS A 310 15.33 12.80 -17.82
N THR A 311 14.38 11.98 -18.28
CA THR A 311 12.96 12.30 -18.30
C THR A 311 12.25 11.74 -17.06
N VAL A 312 11.46 12.58 -16.41
CA VAL A 312 10.63 12.26 -15.25
C VAL A 312 9.16 12.23 -15.69
N PHE A 313 8.45 11.18 -15.28
CA PHE A 313 7.03 10.99 -15.58
C PHE A 313 6.19 11.32 -14.35
N LEU A 314 5.37 12.36 -14.49
CA LEU A 314 4.38 12.77 -13.50
C LEU A 314 3.00 12.36 -14.00
N PHE A 315 2.07 12.08 -13.10
CA PHE A 315 0.69 11.84 -13.52
C PHE A 315 -0.33 12.29 -12.48
N ILE A 316 -1.50 12.65 -12.98
CA ILE A 316 -2.73 12.77 -12.21
C ILE A 316 -3.75 11.82 -12.82
N ALA A 317 -4.51 11.11 -11.98
CA ALA A 317 -5.54 10.18 -12.43
C ALA A 317 -6.77 10.27 -11.54
N GLY A 318 -7.95 10.03 -12.12
CA GLY A 318 -9.19 9.95 -11.37
C GLY A 318 -10.41 10.32 -12.20
N ARG A 319 -11.56 10.46 -11.54
CA ARG A 319 -12.76 11.01 -12.16
C ARG A 319 -12.49 12.40 -12.70
N TYR A 320 -13.14 12.76 -13.80
CA TYR A 320 -12.98 14.08 -14.40
C TYR A 320 -13.73 15.15 -13.59
N GLU A 321 -13.11 15.60 -12.50
CA GLU A 321 -13.58 16.68 -11.63
C GLU A 321 -12.45 17.73 -11.53
N PHE A 322 -12.41 18.66 -12.50
CA PHE A 322 -11.26 19.57 -12.76
C PHE A 322 -10.73 20.28 -11.50
N SER A 323 -11.60 20.95 -10.74
CA SER A 323 -11.21 21.67 -9.52
C SER A 323 -11.12 20.79 -8.28
N ASN A 324 -12.04 19.83 -8.10
CA ASN A 324 -12.02 18.94 -6.93
C ASN A 324 -10.75 18.07 -6.88
N LYS A 325 -10.30 17.58 -8.04
CA LYS A 325 -9.04 16.82 -8.16
C LYS A 325 -7.81 17.71 -8.28
N GLY A 326 -7.98 19.02 -8.38
CA GLY A 326 -6.88 19.98 -8.44
C GLY A 326 -6.11 19.98 -9.77
N ALA A 327 -6.73 19.55 -10.86
CA ALA A 327 -6.08 19.58 -12.18
C ALA A 327 -5.76 21.02 -12.62
N ASP A 328 -6.55 22.00 -12.17
CA ASP A 328 -6.30 23.43 -12.30
C ASP A 328 -4.96 23.85 -11.66
N ILE A 329 -4.79 23.56 -10.37
CA ILE A 329 -3.55 23.86 -9.63
C ILE A 329 -2.37 23.10 -10.20
N PHE A 330 -2.56 21.83 -10.61
CA PHE A 330 -1.48 21.05 -11.17
C PHE A 330 -0.97 21.65 -12.49
N LEU A 331 -1.86 22.04 -13.40
CA LEU A 331 -1.48 22.69 -14.66
C LEU A 331 -0.75 24.02 -14.43
N GLU A 332 -1.23 24.85 -13.51
CA GLU A 332 -0.59 26.12 -13.16
C GLU A 332 0.82 25.89 -12.56
N ALA A 333 0.94 24.91 -11.65
CA ALA A 333 2.23 24.55 -11.07
C ALA A 333 3.22 23.98 -12.10
N LEU A 334 2.75 23.26 -13.12
CA LEU A 334 3.55 22.77 -14.24
C LEU A 334 4.06 23.91 -15.13
N ALA A 335 3.26 24.96 -15.35
CA ALA A 335 3.71 26.14 -16.09
C ALA A 335 4.84 26.87 -15.35
N ARG A 336 4.69 27.06 -14.03
CA ARG A 336 5.76 27.64 -13.18
C ARG A 336 7.01 26.75 -13.15
N LEU A 337 6.83 25.43 -13.06
CA LEU A 337 7.94 24.47 -13.15
C LEU A 337 8.67 24.56 -14.49
N ASN A 338 7.94 24.70 -15.60
CA ASN A 338 8.54 24.88 -16.93
C ASN A 338 9.46 26.10 -16.96
N TYR A 339 8.99 27.24 -16.42
CA TYR A 339 9.80 28.44 -16.29
C TYR A 339 11.06 28.20 -15.45
N LEU A 340 10.93 27.62 -14.24
CA LEU A 340 12.07 27.34 -13.36
C LEU A 340 13.11 26.40 -14.00
N LEU A 341 12.68 25.36 -14.70
CA LEU A 341 13.59 24.42 -15.38
C LEU A 341 14.32 25.09 -16.55
N ARG A 342 13.65 25.99 -17.28
CA ARG A 342 14.27 26.75 -18.38
C ARG A 342 15.31 27.75 -17.87
N VAL A 343 14.95 28.54 -16.85
CA VAL A 343 15.85 29.57 -16.27
C VAL A 343 17.08 28.93 -15.64
N ASN A 344 16.93 27.78 -14.98
CA ASN A 344 18.05 27.06 -14.39
C ASN A 344 18.81 26.17 -15.40
N HIS A 345 18.50 26.27 -16.70
CA HIS A 345 19.11 25.44 -17.75
C HIS A 345 19.13 23.94 -17.43
N SER A 346 18.06 23.44 -16.82
CA SER A 346 17.98 22.06 -16.37
C SER A 346 17.96 21.10 -17.57
N GLU A 347 18.77 20.06 -17.50
CA GLU A 347 18.77 18.96 -18.47
C GLU A 347 17.65 17.95 -18.25
N VAL A 348 16.86 18.10 -17.19
CA VAL A 348 15.71 17.25 -16.88
C VAL A 348 14.50 17.64 -17.72
N THR A 349 13.82 16.66 -18.29
CA THR A 349 12.53 16.85 -18.98
C THR A 349 11.43 16.23 -18.14
N VAL A 350 10.32 16.92 -18.00
CA VAL A 350 9.15 16.41 -17.28
C VAL A 350 8.06 16.13 -18.30
N ILE A 351 7.40 14.96 -18.21
CA ILE A 351 6.19 14.69 -18.97
C ILE A 351 5.08 14.39 -17.96
N ALA A 352 4.04 15.22 -17.98
CA ALA A 352 2.88 15.13 -17.11
C ALA A 352 1.69 14.51 -17.85
N PHE A 353 1.18 13.40 -17.32
CA PHE A 353 0.01 12.71 -17.83
C PHE A 353 -1.25 13.10 -17.05
N PHE A 354 -2.33 13.37 -17.78
CA PHE A 354 -3.67 13.56 -17.21
C PHE A 354 -4.55 12.39 -17.65
N ILE A 355 -4.79 11.45 -16.74
CA ILE A 355 -5.63 10.26 -16.98
C ILE A 355 -7.02 10.53 -16.37
N MET A 356 -7.87 11.24 -17.12
CA MET A 356 -9.19 11.66 -16.66
C MET A 356 -10.24 11.38 -17.74
N PRO A 357 -11.06 10.32 -17.58
CA PRO A 357 -12.03 9.91 -18.59
C PRO A 357 -12.99 11.03 -18.97
N ALA A 358 -13.09 11.32 -20.27
CA ALA A 358 -13.94 12.37 -20.82
C ALA A 358 -14.76 11.86 -22.01
N ARG A 359 -15.66 12.71 -22.53
CA ARG A 359 -16.44 12.40 -23.72
C ARG A 359 -15.59 12.63 -24.98
N THR A 360 -15.30 11.56 -25.71
CA THR A 360 -14.38 11.58 -26.87
C THR A 360 -14.98 10.88 -28.10
N ASN A 361 -14.39 11.17 -29.26
CA ASN A 361 -14.66 10.51 -30.55
C ASN A 361 -13.36 9.91 -31.10
N ASN A 362 -13.10 8.64 -30.76
CA ASN A 362 -11.91 7.89 -31.20
C ASN A 362 -10.57 8.57 -30.82
N PHE A 363 -9.47 7.88 -31.16
CA PHE A 363 -8.12 8.41 -31.00
C PHE A 363 -7.80 9.52 -32.01
N ASN A 364 -6.90 10.41 -31.61
CA ASN A 364 -6.30 11.39 -32.51
C ASN A 364 -5.47 10.66 -33.57
N VAL A 365 -5.70 11.00 -34.84
CA VAL A 365 -4.99 10.41 -35.99
C VAL A 365 -3.48 10.61 -35.88
N GLU A 366 -3.03 11.77 -35.41
CA GLU A 366 -1.60 12.07 -35.27
C GLU A 366 -0.93 11.19 -34.20
N THR A 367 -1.62 10.89 -33.11
CA THR A 367 -1.10 10.01 -32.06
C THR A 367 -1.01 8.56 -32.56
N LEU A 368 -2.03 8.05 -33.27
CA LEU A 368 -2.00 6.72 -33.88
C LEU A 368 -0.90 6.60 -34.93
N LYS A 369 -0.79 7.60 -35.81
CA LYS A 369 0.26 7.68 -36.84
C LYS A 369 1.65 7.66 -36.21
N GLY A 370 1.86 8.42 -35.12
CA GLY A 370 3.13 8.42 -34.39
C GLY A 370 3.53 7.04 -33.87
N GLN A 371 2.59 6.28 -33.31
CA GLN A 371 2.85 4.90 -32.87
C GLN A 371 3.16 3.94 -34.03
N ALA A 372 2.50 4.10 -35.17
CA ALA A 372 2.79 3.32 -36.38
C ALA A 372 4.18 3.63 -36.95
N VAL A 373 4.56 4.91 -37.05
CA VAL A 373 5.88 5.35 -37.51
C VAL A 373 6.99 4.82 -36.60
N ARG A 374 6.80 4.91 -35.27
CA ARG A 374 7.74 4.33 -34.29
C ARG A 374 7.92 2.83 -34.51
N LYS A 375 6.82 2.08 -34.66
CA LYS A 375 6.89 0.64 -34.91
C LYS A 375 7.65 0.33 -36.20
N GLN A 376 7.37 1.07 -37.27
CA GLN A 376 8.06 0.91 -38.55
C GLN A 376 9.57 1.18 -38.45
N LEU A 377 9.98 2.21 -37.71
CA LEU A 377 11.40 2.49 -37.43
C LEU A 377 12.06 1.33 -36.68
N TRP A 378 11.39 0.82 -35.64
CA TRP A 378 11.88 -0.30 -34.84
C TRP A 378 12.06 -1.56 -35.68
N ASP A 379 11.05 -1.93 -36.48
CA ASP A 379 11.09 -3.10 -37.35
C ASP A 379 12.19 -2.98 -38.42
N THR A 380 12.40 -1.78 -38.96
CA THR A 380 13.49 -1.48 -39.89
C THR A 380 14.85 -1.66 -39.21
N ALA A 381 15.04 -1.08 -38.02
CA ALA A 381 16.28 -1.20 -37.26
C ALA A 381 16.58 -2.66 -36.88
N HIS A 382 15.57 -3.43 -36.47
CA HIS A 382 15.71 -4.85 -36.17
C HIS A 382 16.14 -5.64 -37.41
N THR A 383 15.51 -5.40 -38.55
CA THR A 383 15.86 -6.09 -39.81
C THR A 383 17.33 -5.84 -40.18
N VAL A 384 17.77 -4.58 -40.09
CA VAL A 384 19.17 -4.21 -40.36
C VAL A 384 20.11 -4.84 -39.33
N LYS A 385 19.74 -4.87 -38.04
CA LYS A 385 20.52 -5.51 -36.97
C LYS A 385 20.72 -7.01 -37.22
N GLU A 386 19.68 -7.74 -37.62
CA GLU A 386 19.77 -9.17 -37.93
C GLU A 386 20.67 -9.43 -39.16
N ARG A 387 20.51 -8.64 -40.23
CA ARG A 387 21.38 -8.72 -41.43
C ARG A 387 22.84 -8.44 -41.09
N PHE A 388 23.08 -7.38 -40.31
CA PHE A 388 24.41 -7.01 -39.82
C PHE A 388 25.03 -8.11 -38.95
N GLY A 389 24.26 -8.64 -37.99
CA GLY A 389 24.69 -9.70 -37.08
C GLY A 389 25.10 -10.97 -37.82
N LYS A 390 24.34 -11.37 -38.85
CA LYS A 390 24.66 -12.52 -39.70
C LYS A 390 25.99 -12.34 -40.44
N LYS A 391 26.20 -11.19 -41.09
CA LYS A 391 27.46 -10.91 -41.82
C LYS A 391 28.66 -10.80 -40.88
N LEU A 392 28.46 -10.22 -39.70
CA LEU A 392 29.48 -10.15 -38.66
C LEU A 392 29.89 -11.56 -38.22
N TYR A 393 28.91 -12.44 -37.95
CA TYR A 393 29.17 -13.83 -37.59
C TYR A 393 29.91 -14.59 -38.69
N GLU A 394 29.48 -14.48 -39.95
CA GLU A 394 30.14 -15.11 -41.10
C GLU A 394 31.59 -14.63 -41.25
N SER A 395 31.86 -13.34 -41.06
CA SER A 395 33.22 -12.79 -41.15
C SER A 395 34.12 -13.28 -40.02
N LEU A 396 33.59 -13.36 -38.79
CA LEU A 396 34.32 -13.88 -37.64
C LEU A 396 34.66 -15.38 -37.80
N LEU A 397 33.79 -16.18 -38.43
CA LEU A 397 34.05 -17.59 -38.72
C LEU A 397 35.24 -17.80 -39.67
N VAL A 398 35.49 -16.84 -40.58
CA VAL A 398 36.62 -16.86 -41.51
C VAL A 398 37.92 -16.39 -40.83
N GLY A 399 37.85 -15.91 -39.58
CA GLY A 399 39.01 -15.44 -38.82
C GLY A 399 39.52 -14.06 -39.24
N GLN A 400 38.70 -13.27 -39.94
CA GLN A 400 39.02 -11.90 -40.34
C GLN A 400 38.14 -10.91 -39.59
N LEU A 401 38.72 -9.79 -39.15
CA LEU A 401 37.97 -8.65 -38.62
C LEU A 401 37.21 -7.98 -39.78
N PRO A 402 35.87 -7.96 -39.77
CA PRO A 402 35.12 -7.35 -40.87
C PRO A 402 35.27 -5.84 -40.91
N GLU A 403 35.40 -5.29 -42.12
CA GLU A 403 35.30 -3.85 -42.35
C GLU A 403 33.85 -3.37 -42.20
N VAL A 404 33.62 -2.40 -41.32
CA VAL A 404 32.29 -1.86 -41.00
C VAL A 404 31.53 -1.35 -42.24
N SER A 405 32.25 -0.82 -43.23
CA SER A 405 31.68 -0.33 -44.49
C SER A 405 31.10 -1.44 -45.38
N LYS A 406 31.52 -2.69 -45.19
CA LYS A 406 31.02 -3.87 -45.93
C LYS A 406 29.91 -4.62 -45.20
N LEU A 407 29.67 -4.29 -43.92
CA LEU A 407 28.63 -4.93 -43.11
C LEU A 407 27.21 -4.42 -43.42
N LEU A 408 27.09 -3.21 -43.95
CA LEU A 408 25.81 -2.60 -44.32
C LEU A 408 25.71 -2.40 -45.84
N ASP A 409 24.63 -2.89 -46.45
CA ASP A 409 24.41 -2.76 -47.90
C ASP A 409 23.74 -1.44 -48.25
N LYS A 410 23.84 -1.04 -49.53
CA LYS A 410 23.08 0.10 -50.08
C LYS A 410 21.57 -0.03 -49.85
N GLU A 411 21.05 -1.25 -49.86
CA GLU A 411 19.65 -1.54 -49.56
C GLU A 411 19.30 -1.15 -48.11
N ASP A 412 20.14 -1.54 -47.14
CA ASP A 412 19.94 -1.20 -45.72
C ASP A 412 19.94 0.32 -45.51
N PHE A 413 20.87 1.04 -46.15
CA PHE A 413 20.88 2.51 -46.15
C PHE A 413 19.61 3.10 -46.76
N THR A 414 19.08 2.49 -47.82
CA THR A 414 17.85 2.95 -48.48
C THR A 414 16.64 2.74 -47.57
N MET A 415 16.55 1.59 -46.91
CA MET A 415 15.49 1.29 -45.93
C MET A 415 15.54 2.25 -44.75
N MET A 416 16.72 2.46 -44.15
CA MET A 416 16.90 3.41 -43.04
C MET A 416 16.52 4.83 -43.45
N LYS A 417 16.97 5.30 -44.62
CA LYS A 417 16.60 6.64 -45.13
C LYS A 417 15.08 6.78 -45.30
N ARG A 418 14.42 5.78 -45.92
CA ARG A 418 12.95 5.79 -46.08
C ARG A 418 12.23 5.87 -44.73
N ALA A 419 12.69 5.10 -43.74
CA ALA A 419 12.12 5.12 -42.40
C ALA A 419 12.33 6.48 -41.72
N ILE A 420 13.50 7.11 -41.88
CA ILE A 420 13.78 8.47 -41.38
C ILE A 420 12.85 9.51 -42.05
N PHE A 421 12.66 9.45 -43.37
CA PHE A 421 11.75 10.38 -44.06
C PHE A 421 10.31 10.27 -43.56
N ALA A 422 9.85 9.09 -43.13
CA ALA A 422 8.53 8.92 -42.52
C ALA A 422 8.37 9.61 -41.16
N THR A 423 9.47 10.01 -40.50
CA THR A 423 9.43 10.71 -39.21
C THR A 423 9.17 12.21 -39.33
N GLN A 424 9.21 12.76 -40.55
CA GLN A 424 8.98 14.18 -40.78
C GLN A 424 7.52 14.54 -40.47
N ARG A 425 7.33 15.65 -39.75
CA ARG A 425 6.04 16.17 -39.31
C ARG A 425 6.03 17.68 -39.35
N GLN A 426 4.84 18.26 -39.53
CA GLN A 426 4.66 19.71 -39.64
C GLN A 426 4.15 20.37 -38.34
N GLY A 427 3.37 19.64 -37.52
CA GLY A 427 2.79 20.16 -36.27
C GLY A 427 3.54 19.71 -35.01
N LEU A 428 3.30 20.39 -33.89
CA LEU A 428 3.85 20.04 -32.56
C LEU A 428 3.20 18.78 -31.96
N PRO A 429 3.89 18.04 -31.05
CA PRO A 429 3.34 16.86 -30.40
C PRO A 429 1.98 17.16 -29.74
N PRO A 430 0.91 16.42 -30.07
CA PRO A 430 -0.43 16.79 -29.60
C PRO A 430 -0.51 16.71 -28.07
N VAL A 431 -1.19 17.67 -27.46
CA VAL A 431 -1.42 17.67 -26.00
C VAL A 431 -2.52 16.68 -25.60
N CYS A 432 -3.39 16.25 -26.52
CA CYS A 432 -4.46 15.27 -26.28
C CYS A 432 -4.33 14.07 -27.22
N THR A 433 -4.53 12.87 -26.68
CA THR A 433 -4.45 11.62 -27.46
C THR A 433 -5.75 11.25 -28.19
N HIS A 434 -6.85 11.95 -27.91
CA HIS A 434 -8.18 11.69 -28.47
C HIS A 434 -8.78 12.93 -29.11
N ASN A 435 -9.82 12.76 -29.93
CA ASN A 435 -10.62 13.88 -30.37
C ASN A 435 -11.71 14.14 -29.32
N MET A 436 -11.65 15.27 -28.63
CA MET A 436 -12.64 15.66 -27.63
C MET A 436 -13.94 16.11 -28.31
N LEU A 437 -15.09 15.71 -27.76
CA LEU A 437 -16.39 16.17 -28.28
C LEU A 437 -16.60 17.67 -28.06
N GLU A 438 -16.16 18.18 -26.92
CA GLU A 438 -16.30 19.58 -26.47
C GLU A 438 -14.92 20.22 -26.26
N ASP A 439 -14.05 20.10 -27.25
CA ASP A 439 -12.64 20.50 -27.20
C ASP A 439 -12.40 21.96 -26.77
N SER A 440 -13.23 22.90 -27.25
CA SER A 440 -13.07 24.34 -27.00
C SER A 440 -13.48 24.76 -25.59
N THR A 441 -14.38 24.01 -24.95
CA THR A 441 -14.90 24.28 -23.60
C THR A 441 -14.34 23.33 -22.55
N ASP A 442 -13.56 22.33 -22.97
CA ASP A 442 -12.89 21.40 -22.07
C ASP A 442 -11.95 22.16 -21.11
N PRO A 443 -12.12 22.00 -19.77
CA PRO A 443 -11.35 22.76 -18.79
C PRO A 443 -9.84 22.52 -18.86
N ILE A 444 -9.40 21.27 -19.07
CA ILE A 444 -7.98 20.91 -19.14
C ILE A 444 -7.35 21.55 -20.38
N LEU A 445 -7.96 21.35 -21.56
CA LEU A 445 -7.44 21.90 -22.82
C LEU A 445 -7.47 23.43 -22.85
N SER A 446 -8.54 24.04 -22.33
CA SER A 446 -8.64 25.49 -22.20
C SER A 446 -7.55 26.05 -21.29
N CYS A 447 -7.27 25.39 -20.18
CA CYS A 447 -6.19 25.77 -19.28
C CYS A 447 -4.80 25.61 -19.94
N ILE A 448 -4.55 24.49 -20.63
CA ILE A 448 -3.31 24.26 -21.39
C ILE A 448 -3.08 25.37 -22.43
N ARG A 449 -4.13 25.78 -23.16
CA ARG A 449 -4.06 26.91 -24.11
C ARG A 449 -3.74 28.22 -23.41
N ARG A 450 -4.37 28.50 -22.26
CA ARG A 450 -4.16 29.71 -21.46
C ARG A 450 -2.72 29.82 -20.97
N ILE A 451 -2.13 28.73 -20.48
CA ILE A 451 -0.77 28.72 -19.91
C ILE A 451 0.34 28.52 -20.95
N GLY A 452 -0.01 28.17 -22.19
CA GLY A 452 0.92 28.07 -23.31
C GLY A 452 1.80 26.80 -23.35
N LEU A 453 1.41 25.71 -22.68
CA LEU A 453 2.16 24.44 -22.68
C LEU A 453 1.79 23.58 -23.90
N PHE A 454 2.32 23.92 -25.08
CA PHE A 454 2.00 23.26 -26.35
C PHE A 454 2.99 22.16 -26.78
N ASN A 455 3.78 21.62 -25.84
CA ASN A 455 4.83 20.64 -26.13
C ASN A 455 5.88 21.14 -27.14
N SER A 456 6.22 22.43 -27.11
CA SER A 456 7.25 22.98 -27.98
C SER A 456 8.65 22.44 -27.61
N ALA A 457 9.63 22.53 -28.51
CA ALA A 457 11.02 22.14 -28.23
C ALA A 457 11.62 22.85 -27.00
N GLN A 458 11.23 24.11 -26.77
CA GLN A 458 11.73 24.92 -25.67
C GLN A 458 11.15 24.55 -24.30
N ASP A 459 9.99 23.87 -24.29
CA ASP A 459 9.35 23.48 -23.04
C ASP A 459 10.10 22.33 -22.39
N ARG A 460 10.53 22.52 -21.14
CA ARG A 460 11.12 21.44 -20.32
C ARG A 460 10.03 20.56 -19.69
N VAL A 461 8.80 21.06 -19.63
CA VAL A 461 7.62 20.32 -19.18
C VAL A 461 6.71 20.07 -20.38
N LYS A 462 6.41 18.80 -20.65
CA LYS A 462 5.46 18.36 -21.67
C LYS A 462 4.19 17.85 -21.01
N VAL A 463 3.04 18.00 -21.67
CA VAL A 463 1.72 17.60 -21.17
C VAL A 463 1.06 16.63 -22.15
N ILE A 464 0.49 15.56 -21.60
CA ILE A 464 -0.30 14.56 -22.34
C ILE A 464 -1.61 14.32 -21.60
N PHE A 465 -2.71 14.77 -22.20
CA PHE A 465 -4.06 14.48 -21.76
C PHE A 465 -4.56 13.19 -22.44
N HIS A 466 -4.82 12.18 -21.62
CA HIS A 466 -5.37 10.90 -22.03
C HIS A 466 -6.79 10.75 -21.43
N PRO A 467 -7.83 11.20 -22.15
CA PRO A 467 -9.21 11.23 -21.67
C PRO A 467 -9.95 9.88 -21.67
N GLU A 468 -9.26 8.78 -21.37
CA GLU A 468 -9.82 7.42 -21.33
C GLU A 468 -9.22 6.64 -20.16
N PHE A 469 -9.89 5.57 -19.72
CA PHE A 469 -9.25 4.61 -18.81
C PHE A 469 -8.14 3.85 -19.52
N LEU A 470 -7.04 3.61 -18.80
CA LEU A 470 -5.94 2.81 -19.32
C LEU A 470 -6.35 1.34 -19.45
N SER A 471 -5.95 0.72 -20.56
CA SER A 471 -6.20 -0.69 -20.84
C SER A 471 -5.01 -1.29 -21.59
N SER A 472 -4.64 -2.51 -21.22
CA SER A 472 -3.69 -3.35 -21.96
C SER A 472 -4.08 -3.58 -23.43
N THR A 473 -5.35 -3.41 -23.79
CA THR A 473 -5.85 -3.53 -25.17
C THR A 473 -5.74 -2.25 -25.99
N SER A 474 -5.39 -1.12 -25.37
CA SER A 474 -5.29 0.17 -26.06
C SER A 474 -4.20 0.15 -27.14
N PRO A 475 -4.48 0.60 -28.38
CA PRO A 475 -3.48 0.64 -29.45
C PRO A 475 -2.41 1.72 -29.22
N LEU A 476 -2.66 2.68 -28.31
CA LEU A 476 -1.75 3.78 -28.03
C LEU A 476 -0.78 3.42 -26.90
N LEU A 477 -1.34 3.10 -25.74
CA LEU A 477 -0.60 2.83 -24.51
C LEU A 477 -1.12 1.50 -23.96
N PRO A 478 -0.65 0.36 -24.50
CA PRO A 478 -1.17 -0.97 -24.16
C PRO A 478 -0.63 -1.35 -22.78
N MET A 479 -1.20 -0.80 -21.71
CA MET A 479 -0.88 -1.13 -20.32
C MET A 479 -2.09 -0.87 -19.43
N ASP A 480 -2.20 -1.67 -18.38
CA ASP A 480 -3.22 -1.46 -17.37
C ASP A 480 -2.79 -0.33 -16.41
N TYR A 481 -3.75 0.22 -15.68
CA TYR A 481 -3.52 1.35 -14.78
C TYR A 481 -2.39 1.10 -13.77
N GLU A 482 -2.33 -0.07 -13.13
CA GLU A 482 -1.26 -0.36 -12.17
C GLU A 482 0.13 -0.41 -12.81
N GLU A 483 0.25 -0.94 -14.04
CA GLU A 483 1.52 -0.97 -14.77
C GLU A 483 1.97 0.46 -15.10
N PHE A 484 1.04 1.31 -15.53
CA PHE A 484 1.31 2.71 -15.80
C PHE A 484 1.80 3.46 -14.56
N VAL A 485 1.13 3.29 -13.42
CA VAL A 485 1.52 3.91 -12.15
C VAL A 485 2.93 3.47 -11.77
N ARG A 486 3.23 2.16 -11.81
CA ARG A 486 4.58 1.62 -11.54
C ARG A 486 5.65 2.22 -12.46
N GLY A 487 5.32 2.49 -13.73
CA GLY A 487 6.24 3.10 -14.68
C GLY A 487 6.49 4.60 -14.46
N CYS A 488 5.60 5.28 -13.74
CA CYS A 488 5.74 6.69 -13.42
C CYS A 488 6.76 6.94 -12.29
N HIS A 489 7.11 8.20 -12.05
CA HIS A 489 8.06 8.59 -11.01
C HIS A 489 7.40 9.27 -9.82
N LEU A 490 6.32 10.02 -10.04
CA LEU A 490 5.59 10.74 -8.99
C LEU A 490 4.12 10.89 -9.40
N GLY A 491 3.19 10.49 -8.53
CA GLY A 491 1.77 10.83 -8.65
C GLY A 491 1.48 12.20 -8.04
N VAL A 492 0.67 13.03 -8.68
CA VAL A 492 0.41 14.40 -8.22
C VAL A 492 -1.11 14.60 -8.11
N PHE A 493 -1.61 14.58 -6.87
CA PHE A 493 -3.05 14.64 -6.56
C PHE A 493 -3.35 15.82 -5.62
N PRO A 494 -3.26 17.07 -6.11
CA PRO A 494 -3.46 18.26 -5.29
C PRO A 494 -4.96 18.52 -5.05
N SER A 495 -5.71 17.51 -4.63
CA SER A 495 -7.17 17.54 -4.48
C SER A 495 -7.65 18.64 -3.52
N TYR A 496 -8.73 19.32 -3.90
CA TYR A 496 -9.50 20.20 -3.02
C TYR A 496 -10.54 19.42 -2.22
N TYR A 497 -11.32 18.55 -2.88
CA TYR A 497 -12.34 17.72 -2.25
C TYR A 497 -12.04 16.24 -2.51
N GLU A 498 -11.51 15.56 -1.51
CA GLU A 498 -11.19 14.14 -1.60
C GLU A 498 -11.41 13.44 -0.26
N PRO A 499 -12.58 12.81 -0.05
CA PRO A 499 -12.92 12.26 1.25
C PRO A 499 -11.95 11.19 1.77
N TRP A 500 -11.32 10.44 0.87
CA TRP A 500 -10.22 9.52 1.19
C TRP A 500 -9.00 9.78 0.31
N GLY A 501 -8.94 9.22 -0.90
CA GLY A 501 -7.76 9.31 -1.77
C GLY A 501 -7.13 7.95 -2.02
N TYR A 502 -7.83 7.09 -2.78
CA TYR A 502 -7.29 5.78 -3.17
C TYR A 502 -6.09 5.89 -4.08
N THR A 503 -6.11 6.83 -5.02
CA THR A 503 -5.04 7.01 -6.02
C THR A 503 -3.67 7.25 -5.38
N PRO A 504 -3.49 8.18 -4.41
CA PRO A 504 -2.22 8.29 -3.69
C PRO A 504 -1.91 7.07 -2.81
N ALA A 505 -2.91 6.40 -2.22
CA ALA A 505 -2.69 5.19 -1.43
C ALA A 505 -2.17 4.01 -2.29
N GLU A 506 -2.75 3.82 -3.48
CA GLU A 506 -2.31 2.86 -4.49
C GLU A 506 -0.87 3.15 -4.95
N CYS A 507 -0.53 4.43 -5.18
CA CYS A 507 0.84 4.83 -5.46
C CYS A 507 1.81 4.39 -4.37
N THR A 508 1.47 4.63 -3.09
CA THR A 508 2.29 4.23 -1.95
C THR A 508 2.48 2.72 -1.90
N VAL A 509 1.41 1.94 -2.09
CA VAL A 509 1.47 0.47 -2.15
C VAL A 509 2.36 -0.02 -3.31
N MET A 510 2.42 0.71 -4.42
CA MET A 510 3.29 0.41 -5.55
C MET A 510 4.72 0.97 -5.42
N GLY A 511 5.06 1.60 -4.29
CA GLY A 511 6.37 2.21 -4.07
C GLY A 511 6.62 3.47 -4.90
N ILE A 512 5.56 4.15 -5.35
CA ILE A 512 5.63 5.37 -6.14
C ILE A 512 5.31 6.57 -5.24
N PRO A 513 6.25 7.53 -5.07
CA PRO A 513 6.01 8.77 -4.34
C PRO A 513 4.76 9.49 -4.85
N SER A 514 4.09 10.22 -3.96
CA SER A 514 2.87 10.95 -4.30
C SER A 514 2.78 12.31 -3.61
N VAL A 515 2.16 13.26 -4.30
CA VAL A 515 1.70 14.53 -3.71
C VAL A 515 0.22 14.40 -3.41
N SER A 516 -0.18 14.71 -2.18
CA SER A 516 -1.56 14.82 -1.72
C SER A 516 -1.76 16.16 -1.01
N THR A 517 -2.89 16.38 -0.34
CA THR A 517 -3.23 17.64 0.34
C THR A 517 -3.71 17.40 1.76
N ASN A 518 -3.62 18.42 2.60
CA ASN A 518 -4.24 18.43 3.93
C ASN A 518 -5.79 18.61 3.90
N LEU A 519 -6.39 18.53 2.70
CA LEU A 519 -7.84 18.42 2.48
C LEU A 519 -8.23 17.05 1.91
N SER A 520 -7.26 16.17 1.67
CA SER A 520 -7.48 14.77 1.26
C SER A 520 -7.43 13.87 2.50
N GLY A 521 -8.35 12.92 2.60
CA GLY A 521 -8.39 11.99 3.74
C GLY A 521 -7.08 11.20 3.93
N PHE A 522 -6.45 10.78 2.83
CA PHE A 522 -5.15 10.13 2.79
C PHE A 522 -4.04 11.05 3.29
N GLY A 523 -4.04 12.31 2.84
CA GLY A 523 -3.06 13.30 3.28
C GLY A 523 -3.15 13.55 4.79
N CYS A 524 -4.36 13.77 5.30
CA CYS A 524 -4.58 13.92 6.75
C CYS A 524 -4.16 12.67 7.53
N PHE A 525 -4.41 11.47 7.00
CA PHE A 525 -4.01 10.22 7.63
C PHE A 525 -2.48 10.10 7.71
N MET A 526 -1.77 10.37 6.62
CA MET A 526 -0.31 10.29 6.57
C MET A 526 0.36 11.35 7.46
N GLU A 527 -0.17 12.57 7.51
CA GLU A 527 0.33 13.66 8.37
C GLU A 527 0.25 13.31 9.86
N GLU A 528 -0.78 12.57 10.27
CA GLU A 528 -0.95 12.15 11.66
C GLU A 528 -0.03 11.00 12.06
N HIS A 529 0.19 10.04 11.15
CA HIS A 529 0.88 8.79 11.49
C HIS A 529 2.39 8.84 11.21
N ILE A 530 2.88 9.85 10.49
CA ILE A 530 4.27 9.96 10.06
C ILE A 530 4.83 11.33 10.42
N ALA A 531 5.94 11.37 11.16
CA ALA A 531 6.57 12.62 11.60
C ALA A 531 7.17 13.45 10.46
N ASP A 532 7.80 12.80 9.47
CA ASP A 532 8.29 13.46 8.25
C ASP A 532 7.83 12.68 6.99
N PRO A 533 6.61 12.95 6.49
CA PRO A 533 6.06 12.27 5.32
C PRO A 533 6.95 12.46 4.07
N SER A 534 7.61 13.61 3.95
CA SER A 534 8.39 13.99 2.75
C SER A 534 9.62 13.11 2.54
N ALA A 535 10.29 12.71 3.64
CA ALA A 535 11.41 11.79 3.62
C ALA A 535 11.04 10.37 3.12
N TYR A 536 9.76 10.01 3.20
CA TYR A 536 9.19 8.77 2.69
C TYR A 536 8.50 8.93 1.34
N GLY A 537 8.62 10.10 0.69
CA GLY A 537 8.03 10.36 -0.62
C GLY A 537 6.54 10.67 -0.61
N ILE A 538 5.99 11.07 0.55
CA ILE A 538 4.63 11.58 0.68
C ILE A 538 4.70 13.10 0.86
N TYR A 539 4.32 13.85 -0.16
CA TYR A 539 4.33 15.31 -0.14
C TYR A 539 2.94 15.82 0.17
N ILE A 540 2.78 16.56 1.27
CA ILE A 540 1.48 17.08 1.70
C ILE A 540 1.42 18.57 1.37
N LEU A 541 0.60 18.93 0.39
CA LEU A 541 0.34 20.29 -0.01
C LEU A 541 -0.65 20.96 0.94
N ASP A 542 -0.32 22.15 1.43
CA ASP A 542 -1.24 22.93 2.24
C ASP A 542 -2.23 23.68 1.34
N ARG A 543 -3.47 23.19 1.32
CA ARG A 543 -4.61 23.81 0.64
C ARG A 543 -5.68 24.31 1.61
N ARG A 544 -5.47 24.11 2.92
CA ARG A 544 -6.43 24.47 3.96
C ARG A 544 -6.12 25.84 4.57
N TYR A 545 -4.85 26.13 4.82
CA TYR A 545 -4.44 27.33 5.57
C TYR A 545 -3.71 28.36 4.69
N ARG A 546 -3.61 28.10 3.37
CA ARG A 546 -2.92 28.95 2.40
C ARG A 546 -3.82 29.34 1.25
N GLY A 547 -3.50 30.48 0.65
CA GLY A 547 -4.17 30.94 -0.57
C GLY A 547 -3.81 30.06 -1.77
N VAL A 548 -4.65 30.09 -2.81
CA VAL A 548 -4.48 29.26 -4.03
C VAL A 548 -3.11 29.48 -4.68
N ASP A 549 -2.63 30.73 -4.76
CA ASP A 549 -1.33 31.04 -5.35
C ASP A 549 -0.16 30.47 -4.53
N GLU A 550 -0.25 30.55 -3.19
CA GLU A 550 0.76 29.99 -2.28
C GLU A 550 0.78 28.46 -2.35
N SER A 551 -0.38 27.81 -2.44
CA SER A 551 -0.47 26.37 -2.69
C SER A 551 0.15 26.01 -4.05
N CYS A 552 -0.10 26.80 -5.10
CA CYS A 552 0.55 26.58 -6.40
C CYS A 552 2.09 26.69 -6.29
N ASN A 553 2.60 27.71 -5.59
CA ASN A 553 4.04 27.89 -5.38
C ASN A 553 4.67 26.75 -4.56
N GLN A 554 3.98 26.28 -3.52
CA GLN A 554 4.42 25.13 -2.73
C GLN A 554 4.46 23.86 -3.59
N LEU A 555 3.42 23.61 -4.39
CA LEU A 555 3.40 22.47 -5.32
C LEU A 555 4.56 22.55 -6.32
N THR A 556 4.78 23.71 -6.94
CA THR A 556 5.91 23.93 -7.85
C THR A 556 7.25 23.65 -7.16
N THR A 557 7.39 24.05 -5.90
CA THR A 557 8.61 23.80 -5.11
C THR A 557 8.85 22.30 -4.91
N PHE A 558 7.82 21.53 -4.54
CA PHE A 558 7.93 20.08 -4.42
C PHE A 558 8.34 19.42 -5.74
N LEU A 559 7.70 19.81 -6.85
CA LEU A 559 8.02 19.28 -8.17
C LEU A 559 9.45 19.62 -8.61
N PHE A 560 9.89 20.86 -8.34
CA PHE A 560 11.24 21.30 -8.69
C PHE A 560 12.30 20.56 -7.87
N GLN A 561 12.11 20.42 -6.55
CA GLN A 561 13.00 19.63 -5.69
C GLN A 561 13.07 18.16 -6.12
N PHE A 562 11.94 17.57 -6.50
CA PHE A 562 11.91 16.20 -7.01
C PHE A 562 12.71 16.05 -8.32
N CYS A 563 12.63 17.04 -9.22
CA CYS A 563 13.41 17.05 -10.47
C CYS A 563 14.93 17.15 -10.23
N GLN A 564 15.36 17.72 -9.11
CA GLN A 564 16.79 17.83 -8.75
C GLN A 564 17.40 16.52 -8.24
N GLN A 565 16.57 15.52 -7.90
CA GLN A 565 17.06 14.25 -7.39
C GLN A 565 17.85 13.46 -8.44
N SER A 566 18.88 12.75 -8.00
CA SER A 566 19.58 11.74 -8.79
C SER A 566 18.74 10.45 -8.94
N ARG A 567 19.15 9.58 -9.89
CA ARG A 567 18.54 8.24 -10.04
C ARG A 567 18.63 7.43 -8.75
N ARG A 568 19.77 7.49 -8.04
CA ARG A 568 19.98 6.78 -6.76
C ARG A 568 19.04 7.29 -5.66
N GLN A 569 18.91 8.62 -5.52
CA GLN A 569 17.99 9.22 -4.55
C GLN A 569 16.54 8.82 -4.81
N ARG A 570 16.09 8.80 -6.08
CA ARG A 570 14.75 8.31 -6.44
C ARG A 570 14.52 6.85 -6.08
N ILE A 571 15.51 5.97 -6.30
CA ILE A 571 15.41 4.55 -5.92
C ILE A 571 15.26 4.42 -4.40
N ILE A 572 16.09 5.14 -3.63
CA ILE A 572 16.01 5.14 -2.16
C ILE A 572 14.66 5.65 -1.67
N GLN A 573 14.15 6.75 -2.26
CA GLN A 573 12.86 7.30 -1.90
C GLN A 573 11.73 6.30 -2.19
N ARG A 574 11.73 5.65 -3.36
CA ARG A 574 10.75 4.59 -3.69
C ARG A 574 10.77 3.44 -2.69
N ASN A 575 11.96 2.99 -2.27
CA ASN A 575 12.09 1.96 -1.23
C ASN A 575 11.48 2.40 0.11
N ARG A 576 11.62 3.68 0.48
CA ARG A 576 10.99 4.22 1.69
C ARG A 576 9.48 4.33 1.53
N THR A 577 8.99 4.76 0.37
CA THR A 577 7.56 4.83 0.08
C THR A 577 6.90 3.46 0.16
N GLU A 578 7.51 2.43 -0.42
CA GLU A 578 6.96 1.06 -0.41
C GLU A 578 6.84 0.50 1.00
N ARG A 579 7.77 0.82 1.92
CA ARG A 579 7.69 0.42 3.33
C ARG A 579 6.45 0.95 4.06
N LEU A 580 5.87 2.07 3.60
CA LEU A 580 4.63 2.60 4.16
C LEU A 580 3.39 1.82 3.73
N SER A 581 3.50 0.90 2.77
CA SER A 581 2.36 0.10 2.28
C SER A 581 1.68 -0.68 3.40
N ASP A 582 2.45 -1.20 4.37
CA ASP A 582 1.93 -1.95 5.52
C ASP A 582 0.99 -1.12 6.41
N LEU A 583 1.18 0.20 6.48
CA LEU A 583 0.30 1.10 7.23
C LEU A 583 -1.09 1.21 6.58
N LEU A 584 -1.17 0.99 5.27
CA LEU A 584 -2.38 1.09 4.46
C LEU A 584 -3.09 -0.26 4.28
N ASP A 585 -2.52 -1.35 4.79
CA ASP A 585 -3.11 -2.68 4.66
C ASP A 585 -4.32 -2.86 5.59
N TRP A 586 -5.34 -3.57 5.12
CA TRP A 586 -6.52 -3.88 5.92
C TRP A 586 -6.18 -4.59 7.24
N ARG A 587 -5.10 -5.38 7.33
CA ARG A 587 -4.69 -6.02 8.59
C ARG A 587 -4.40 -5.01 9.71
N TYR A 588 -3.87 -3.84 9.36
CA TYR A 588 -3.63 -2.76 10.30
C TYR A 588 -4.91 -1.95 10.53
N LEU A 589 -5.51 -1.43 9.45
CA LEU A 589 -6.64 -0.50 9.52
C LEU A 589 -7.97 -1.16 9.94
N GLY A 590 -8.16 -2.43 9.58
CA GLY A 590 -9.35 -3.22 9.87
C GLY A 590 -9.47 -3.56 11.36
N ARG A 591 -8.36 -3.92 12.02
CA ARG A 591 -8.34 -4.23 13.47
C ARG A 591 -8.72 -3.01 14.31
N VAL A 592 -8.20 -1.84 13.95
CA VAL A 592 -8.49 -0.57 14.62
C VAL A 592 -9.96 -0.19 14.42
N SER A 593 -10.45 -0.27 13.18
CA SER A 593 -11.83 0.11 12.83
C SER A 593 -12.87 -0.79 13.51
N LEU A 594 -12.66 -2.11 13.50
CA LEU A 594 -13.64 -3.06 14.05
C LEU A 594 -13.65 -3.06 15.59
N SER A 595 -12.46 -3.04 16.21
CA SER A 595 -12.37 -3.04 17.68
C SER A 595 -12.93 -1.76 18.29
N LEU A 596 -12.82 -0.61 17.62
CA LEU A 596 -13.36 0.65 18.13
C LEU A 596 -14.88 0.74 17.96
N CYS A 597 -15.42 0.24 16.85
CA CYS A 597 -16.87 0.25 16.63
C CYS A 597 -17.60 -0.61 17.66
N LEU A 598 -17.02 -1.76 18.03
CA LEU A 598 -17.58 -2.67 19.04
C LEU A 598 -17.54 -2.13 20.47
N THR A 599 -16.59 -1.27 20.82
CA THR A 599 -16.48 -0.69 22.18
C THR A 599 -17.42 0.50 22.40
N HIS A 600 -17.89 1.15 21.33
CA HIS A 600 -18.73 2.36 21.42
C HIS A 600 -20.23 2.07 21.23
N THR A 601 -20.61 0.83 20.93
CA THR A 601 -22.00 0.40 20.95
C THR A 601 -22.49 0.19 22.41
N PRO A 602 -23.67 0.73 22.80
CA PRO A 602 -24.10 0.79 24.20
C PRO A 602 -24.15 -0.57 24.92
N HIS A 603 -23.68 -0.57 26.17
CA HIS A 603 -23.42 -1.75 27.01
C HIS A 603 -24.64 -2.64 27.32
N GLU A 604 -25.87 -2.12 27.24
CA GLU A 604 -27.10 -2.87 27.59
C GLU A 604 -27.41 -4.04 26.64
N HIS A 605 -26.75 -4.13 25.48
CA HIS A 605 -26.87 -5.25 24.53
C HIS A 605 -25.58 -6.05 24.33
N LEU A 606 -24.50 -5.73 25.06
CA LEU A 606 -23.13 -6.14 24.75
C LEU A 606 -22.29 -6.59 25.95
N SER A 607 -22.87 -6.71 27.15
CA SER A 607 -22.15 -7.09 28.37
C SER A 607 -21.25 -8.32 28.18
N ASP A 608 -21.68 -9.29 27.36
CA ASP A 608 -20.93 -10.55 27.22
C ASP A 608 -19.99 -10.59 26.01
N LEU A 609 -20.03 -9.60 25.11
CA LEU A 609 -19.07 -9.50 23.99
C LEU A 609 -17.73 -8.89 24.46
N LEU A 610 -17.78 -8.07 25.53
CA LEU A 610 -16.59 -7.57 26.23
C LEU A 610 -16.01 -8.60 27.21
N ASP A 611 -16.81 -9.56 27.68
CA ASP A 611 -16.34 -10.64 28.57
C ASP A 611 -15.45 -11.68 27.87
N TRP A 612 -15.40 -11.69 26.54
CA TRP A 612 -14.41 -12.48 25.80
C TRP A 612 -12.96 -11.98 26.00
N ARG A 613 -12.75 -10.77 26.53
CA ARG A 613 -11.41 -10.20 26.78
C ARG A 613 -10.85 -10.44 28.18
N TYR A 614 -11.62 -11.00 29.12
CA TYR A 614 -11.15 -11.15 30.51
C TYR A 614 -10.92 -12.58 30.99
N GLN A 615 -11.04 -13.58 30.12
CA GLN A 615 -10.64 -14.97 30.45
C GLN A 615 -9.88 -15.62 29.30
N CYS A 616 -8.59 -15.33 29.20
CA CYS A 616 -7.64 -16.26 28.60
C CYS A 616 -6.32 -16.22 29.39
N PRO A 617 -5.93 -17.32 30.06
CA PRO A 617 -4.63 -17.40 30.71
C PRO A 617 -3.54 -17.33 29.63
N THR A 618 -2.55 -16.46 29.86
CA THR A 618 -1.21 -16.50 29.29
C THR A 618 -0.75 -17.95 29.06
N LEU A 619 -0.61 -18.36 27.79
CA LEU A 619 -0.22 -19.72 27.44
C LEU A 619 1.12 -19.77 26.73
N HIS A 620 2.05 -20.34 27.48
CA HIS A 620 3.40 -20.78 27.17
C HIS A 620 3.35 -22.04 26.27
N THR A 621 4.31 -22.19 25.35
CA THR A 621 4.80 -23.43 24.69
C THR A 621 3.86 -24.22 23.74
N ALA A 622 4.27 -24.74 22.57
CA ALA A 622 5.58 -24.86 21.91
C ALA A 622 5.44 -25.17 20.39
N LEU A 623 6.56 -24.98 19.66
CA LEU A 623 6.96 -25.58 18.37
C LEU A 623 6.38 -25.00 17.07
N ASN A 624 6.92 -23.85 16.65
CA ASN A 624 7.46 -23.67 15.28
C ASN A 624 8.30 -22.37 15.18
N SER A 625 9.62 -22.57 15.01
CA SER A 625 10.64 -21.71 14.41
C SER A 625 10.66 -20.20 14.75
N PHE A 626 11.63 -19.83 15.59
CA PHE A 626 11.90 -18.51 16.17
C PHE A 626 11.87 -17.33 15.16
N ARG A 627 10.74 -16.63 15.10
CA ARG A 627 10.65 -15.19 14.81
C ARG A 627 9.66 -14.58 15.81
N ASN A 628 10.05 -13.43 16.38
CA ASN A 628 9.32 -12.58 17.32
C ASN A 628 9.46 -12.92 18.81
N THR A 629 10.42 -12.27 19.47
CA THR A 629 10.32 -11.88 20.89
C THR A 629 10.76 -10.42 21.01
N GLU A 630 9.82 -9.49 20.86
CA GLU A 630 10.05 -8.07 21.12
C GLU A 630 10.00 -7.84 22.65
N ARG A 631 11.19 -7.66 23.26
CA ARG A 631 11.47 -7.27 24.66
C ARG A 631 11.21 -8.32 25.75
N ILE A 632 12.29 -8.82 26.36
CA ILE A 632 12.24 -9.76 27.50
C ILE A 632 12.88 -9.11 28.74
N TYR A 633 12.14 -9.06 29.85
CA TYR A 633 12.61 -8.59 31.16
C TYR A 633 12.76 -9.78 32.13
N TRP A 634 13.96 -10.00 32.68
CA TRP A 634 14.23 -11.08 33.63
C TRP A 634 14.39 -10.57 35.06
N SER A 635 13.82 -11.29 36.04
CA SER A 635 13.95 -10.93 37.46
C SER A 635 14.92 -11.81 38.25
N LEU A 636 15.73 -11.12 39.06
CA LEU A 636 16.53 -11.52 40.23
C LEU A 636 17.86 -12.26 39.96
N TYR A 637 17.93 -13.43 39.31
CA TYR A 637 19.22 -14.08 38.97
C TYR A 637 19.09 -15.06 37.78
N THR A 638 19.93 -14.95 36.75
CA THR A 638 19.94 -15.90 35.60
C THR A 638 21.33 -16.50 35.37
N VAL A 639 21.40 -17.82 35.18
CA VAL A 639 22.65 -18.60 35.00
C VAL A 639 23.41 -18.21 33.73
N GLY A 640 22.75 -17.63 32.72
CA GLY A 640 23.32 -17.20 31.44
C GLY A 640 22.52 -17.72 30.25
N ILE A 641 22.75 -17.18 29.06
CA ILE A 641 22.20 -17.72 27.80
C ILE A 641 23.28 -18.62 27.18
N PHE A 642 22.96 -19.89 26.96
CA PHE A 642 23.85 -20.85 26.31
C PHE A 642 23.23 -21.30 24.99
N ILE A 643 23.88 -20.98 23.87
CA ILE A 643 23.48 -21.40 22.53
C ILE A 643 24.57 -22.33 22.01
N LEU A 644 24.20 -23.58 21.77
CA LEU A 644 25.10 -24.62 21.27
C LEU A 644 24.55 -25.15 19.95
N VAL A 645 25.33 -25.01 18.87
CA VAL A 645 24.93 -25.43 17.52
C VAL A 645 25.98 -26.37 16.95
N PHE A 646 25.53 -27.55 16.51
CA PHE A 646 26.34 -28.51 15.74
C PHE A 646 25.68 -28.73 14.38
N ILE A 647 26.40 -28.41 13.31
CA ILE A 647 25.94 -28.61 11.93
C ILE A 647 26.96 -29.50 11.23
N TYR A 648 26.47 -30.64 10.72
CA TYR A 648 27.23 -31.54 9.86
C TYR A 648 26.47 -31.67 8.53
N CYS A 649 27.05 -31.15 7.45
CA CYS A 649 26.35 -31.07 6.16
C CYS A 649 27.18 -31.61 5.00
N TRP A 650 26.51 -32.40 4.16
CA TRP A 650 27.04 -32.99 2.94
C TRP A 650 26.21 -32.48 1.74
N ASN A 651 26.82 -31.66 0.86
CA ASN A 651 26.26 -31.18 -0.42
C ASN A 651 25.00 -30.27 -0.39
N ILE A 652 24.81 -29.39 0.60
CA ILE A 652 23.66 -28.44 0.66
C ILE A 652 24.12 -27.07 1.22
N TYR A 653 23.52 -25.96 0.75
CA TYR A 653 23.66 -24.61 1.31
C TYR A 653 23.09 -24.50 2.73
N THR A 654 23.82 -23.90 3.66
CA THR A 654 23.33 -23.65 5.02
C THR A 654 23.63 -22.24 5.49
N ASP A 655 22.57 -21.48 5.79
CA ASP A 655 22.67 -20.19 6.48
C ASP A 655 22.25 -20.36 7.93
N LEU A 656 23.03 -19.80 8.86
CA LEU A 656 22.68 -19.77 10.28
C LEU A 656 22.63 -18.33 10.77
N TYR A 657 21.48 -17.94 11.33
CA TYR A 657 21.27 -16.65 11.96
C TYR A 657 21.01 -16.85 13.45
N ILE A 658 21.86 -16.27 14.30
CA ILE A 658 21.64 -16.18 15.73
C ILE A 658 21.33 -14.71 16.04
N LEU A 659 20.07 -14.44 16.38
CA LEU A 659 19.56 -13.09 16.63
C LEU A 659 19.12 -12.96 18.09
N LEU A 660 19.69 -12.00 18.83
CA LEU A 660 19.21 -11.62 20.16
C LEU A 660 19.08 -10.10 20.22
N GLU A 661 17.85 -9.60 20.29
CA GLU A 661 17.55 -8.18 20.33
C GLU A 661 16.77 -7.81 21.61
N TYR A 662 17.01 -6.61 22.15
CA TYR A 662 16.21 -6.00 23.22
C TYR A 662 16.12 -6.80 24.54
N LEU A 663 17.26 -7.27 25.08
CA LEU A 663 17.30 -7.96 26.38
C LEU A 663 17.69 -7.01 27.52
N TYR A 664 16.95 -7.09 28.63
CA TYR A 664 17.19 -6.29 29.83
C TYR A 664 17.37 -7.18 31.07
N TRP A 665 18.50 -7.02 31.78
CA TRP A 665 18.78 -7.72 33.04
C TRP A 665 18.92 -6.80 34.24
N SER A 666 18.24 -7.16 35.32
CA SER A 666 18.07 -6.31 36.52
C SER A 666 19.12 -6.48 37.62
N LEU A 667 19.98 -7.51 37.61
CA LEU A 667 21.04 -7.72 38.62
C LEU A 667 22.28 -8.44 38.05
N CYS A 668 22.43 -9.76 38.28
CA CYS A 668 23.62 -10.54 37.98
C CYS A 668 23.33 -11.68 37.00
N THR A 669 24.15 -11.83 35.95
CA THR A 669 23.99 -12.89 34.94
C THR A 669 25.31 -13.59 34.62
N GLY A 670 25.28 -14.90 34.37
CA GLY A 670 26.48 -15.66 33.97
C GLY A 670 27.07 -15.27 32.61
N GLY A 671 26.32 -14.56 31.74
CA GLY A 671 26.79 -14.09 30.42
C GLY A 671 26.03 -14.72 29.24
N ILE A 672 26.42 -14.37 28.02
CA ILE A 672 25.96 -15.01 26.78
C ILE A 672 27.10 -15.88 26.26
N PHE A 673 26.84 -17.16 26.07
CA PHE A 673 27.77 -18.15 25.54
C PHE A 673 27.21 -18.72 24.24
N ILE A 674 27.86 -18.45 23.12
CA ILE A 674 27.51 -18.98 21.80
C ILE A 674 28.65 -19.88 21.36
N LEU A 675 28.35 -21.16 21.17
CA LEU A 675 29.29 -22.17 20.70
C LEU A 675 28.76 -22.81 19.42
N VAL A 676 29.47 -22.61 18.31
CA VAL A 676 29.07 -23.08 16.99
C VAL A 676 30.14 -23.98 16.38
N PHE A 677 29.77 -25.21 16.02
CA PHE A 677 30.60 -26.15 15.26
C PHE A 677 29.96 -26.44 13.92
N ILE A 678 30.66 -26.12 12.83
CA ILE A 678 30.21 -26.37 11.47
C ILE A 678 31.25 -27.23 10.75
N TYR A 679 30.81 -28.39 10.24
CA TYR A 679 31.61 -29.27 9.40
C TYR A 679 30.92 -29.45 8.05
N CYS A 680 31.55 -28.96 6.97
CA CYS A 680 30.94 -28.90 5.65
C CYS A 680 31.87 -29.42 4.54
N TRP A 681 31.33 -30.30 3.68
CA TRP A 681 32.10 -30.98 2.63
C TRP A 681 32.01 -30.31 1.23
N ASN A 682 30.99 -29.50 0.91
CA ASN A 682 30.88 -28.75 -0.38
C ASN A 682 29.89 -27.53 -0.33
N ILE A 683 30.40 -26.34 -0.74
CA ILE A 683 29.81 -25.06 -1.21
C ILE A 683 28.82 -24.26 -0.31
N TYR A 684 29.29 -23.06 0.10
CA TYR A 684 28.65 -21.87 0.73
C TYR A 684 28.01 -22.05 2.13
N THR A 685 28.60 -21.37 3.12
CA THR A 685 28.01 -21.18 4.46
C THR A 685 28.16 -19.73 4.92
N ASP A 686 27.04 -19.07 5.20
CA ASP A 686 27.03 -17.78 5.88
C ASP A 686 26.57 -17.94 7.34
N LEU A 687 27.33 -17.35 8.25
CA LEU A 687 26.98 -17.30 9.68
C LEU A 687 26.84 -15.84 10.12
N TYR A 688 25.65 -15.49 10.61
CA TYR A 688 25.36 -14.18 11.18
C TYR A 688 25.04 -14.33 12.66
N ILE A 689 25.84 -13.69 13.52
CA ILE A 689 25.55 -13.52 14.94
C ILE A 689 25.29 -12.04 15.18
N LEU A 690 24.03 -11.71 15.42
CA LEU A 690 23.55 -10.35 15.62
C LEU A 690 23.00 -10.19 17.04
N LEU A 691 23.68 -9.37 17.84
CA LEU A 691 23.20 -8.98 19.18
C LEU A 691 22.99 -7.47 19.22
N GLU A 692 21.75 -7.02 19.43
CA GLU A 692 21.40 -5.59 19.45
C GLU A 692 20.64 -5.20 20.72
N TYR A 693 20.87 -3.97 21.21
CA TYR A 693 20.11 -3.35 22.31
C TYR A 693 20.08 -4.19 23.62
N LEU A 694 21.26 -4.57 24.09
CA LEU A 694 21.42 -5.38 25.31
C LEU A 694 21.81 -4.50 26.50
N TYR A 695 21.08 -4.62 27.61
CA TYR A 695 21.26 -3.80 28.82
C TYR A 695 21.48 -4.62 30.08
N TRP A 696 22.57 -4.35 30.80
CA TRP A 696 22.87 -4.93 32.10
C TRP A 696 23.09 -3.91 33.21
N SER A 697 22.40 -4.14 34.32
CA SER A 697 22.31 -3.20 35.46
C SER A 697 23.28 -3.44 36.64
N LEU A 698 23.97 -4.58 36.75
CA LEU A 698 25.04 -4.77 37.75
C LEU A 698 26.26 -5.58 37.26
N CYS A 699 26.20 -6.91 37.29
CA CYS A 699 27.38 -7.77 37.09
C CYS A 699 27.15 -8.85 36.02
N THR A 700 28.07 -9.00 35.07
CA THR A 700 27.97 -10.00 33.99
C THR A 700 29.25 -10.79 33.79
N GLY A 701 29.12 -12.08 33.45
CA GLY A 701 30.25 -12.92 33.05
C GLY A 701 30.86 -12.54 31.70
N GLY A 702 30.16 -11.78 30.85
CA GLY A 702 30.62 -11.35 29.52
C GLY A 702 29.87 -12.00 28.35
N ILE A 703 30.28 -11.68 27.12
CA ILE A 703 29.82 -12.35 25.89
C ILE A 703 30.97 -13.23 25.39
N PHE A 704 30.73 -14.53 25.27
CA PHE A 704 31.68 -15.50 24.77
C PHE A 704 31.13 -16.11 23.48
N ILE A 705 31.79 -15.85 22.36
CA ILE A 705 31.45 -16.43 21.06
C ILE A 705 32.62 -17.30 20.62
N LEU A 706 32.38 -18.59 20.49
CA LEU A 706 33.35 -19.57 20.04
C LEU A 706 32.82 -20.27 18.78
N VAL A 707 33.54 -20.11 17.68
CA VAL A 707 33.14 -20.61 16.36
C VAL A 707 34.24 -21.49 15.79
N PHE A 708 33.92 -22.75 15.47
CA PHE A 708 34.76 -23.69 14.77
C PHE A 708 34.13 -24.03 13.41
N ILE A 709 34.83 -23.69 12.33
CA ILE A 709 34.40 -23.98 10.97
C ILE A 709 35.48 -24.83 10.28
N TYR A 710 35.09 -26.01 9.81
CA TYR A 710 35.93 -26.88 9.00
C TYR A 710 35.29 -27.09 7.62
N CYS A 711 35.94 -26.59 6.57
CA CYS A 711 35.41 -26.57 5.21
C CYS A 711 36.41 -27.09 4.17
N TRP A 712 35.94 -27.96 3.27
CA TRP A 712 36.78 -28.64 2.28
C TRP A 712 36.80 -28.02 0.87
N ASN A 713 35.75 -27.28 0.45
CA ASN A 713 35.70 -26.56 -0.84
C ASN A 713 34.69 -25.38 -0.82
N ILE A 714 35.19 -24.14 -0.97
CA ILE A 714 34.53 -22.87 -1.41
C ILE A 714 33.66 -22.06 -0.40
N TYR A 715 33.98 -20.74 -0.29
CA TYR A 715 33.31 -19.54 0.29
C TYR A 715 32.65 -19.65 1.68
N THR A 716 33.22 -18.98 2.68
CA THR A 716 32.59 -18.76 4.00
C THR A 716 32.64 -17.29 4.41
N ASP A 717 31.49 -16.70 4.72
CA ASP A 717 31.41 -15.38 5.36
C ASP A 717 30.86 -15.52 6.79
N LEU A 718 31.57 -14.94 7.75
CA LEU A 718 31.17 -14.85 9.15
C LEU A 718 30.99 -13.38 9.52
N TYR A 719 29.77 -13.02 9.92
CA TYR A 719 29.40 -11.71 10.42
C TYR A 719 29.06 -11.81 11.91
N ILE A 720 29.83 -11.13 12.75
CA ILE A 720 29.51 -10.94 14.17
C ILE A 720 29.27 -9.45 14.36
N LEU A 721 28.02 -9.09 14.61
CA LEU A 721 27.57 -7.71 14.72
C LEU A 721 26.98 -7.50 16.12
N LEU A 722 27.61 -6.61 16.87
CA LEU A 722 27.23 -6.28 18.24
C LEU A 722 26.95 -4.78 18.33
N GLU A 723 25.69 -4.39 18.49
CA GLU A 723 25.27 -2.99 18.46
C GLU A 723 24.52 -2.60 19.74
N TYR A 724 24.77 -1.39 20.25
CA TYR A 724 24.04 -0.80 21.38
C TYR A 724 24.08 -1.64 22.67
N LEU A 725 25.29 -2.00 23.11
CA LEU A 725 25.52 -2.73 24.36
C LEU A 725 25.80 -1.78 25.53
N TYR A 726 25.03 -1.92 26.61
CA TYR A 726 25.17 -1.09 27.81
C TYR A 726 25.46 -1.91 29.07
N TRP A 727 26.56 -1.59 29.75
CA TRP A 727 26.91 -2.16 31.04
C TRP A 727 27.16 -1.09 32.10
N SER A 728 26.59 -1.31 33.28
CA SER A 728 26.53 -0.30 34.34
C SER A 728 27.48 -0.51 35.53
N LEU A 729 28.10 -1.69 35.73
CA LEU A 729 29.07 -1.89 36.83
C LEU A 729 30.26 -2.79 36.48
N CYS A 730 30.08 -4.12 36.43
CA CYS A 730 31.20 -5.08 36.29
C CYS A 730 30.95 -6.06 35.14
N THR A 731 31.94 -6.24 34.25
CA THR A 731 31.85 -7.17 33.12
C THR A 731 33.07 -8.07 32.98
N GLY A 732 32.85 -9.33 32.64
CA GLY A 732 33.91 -10.24 32.25
C GLY A 732 34.54 -9.92 30.89
N GLY A 733 33.92 -9.08 30.04
CA GLY A 733 34.44 -8.69 28.72
C GLY A 733 33.73 -9.37 27.54
N ILE A 734 34.17 -9.05 26.31
CA ILE A 734 33.74 -9.75 25.08
C ILE A 734 34.90 -10.63 24.63
N PHE A 735 34.66 -11.94 24.53
CA PHE A 735 35.63 -12.91 24.03
C PHE A 735 35.09 -13.54 22.76
N ILE A 736 35.76 -13.30 21.64
CA ILE A 736 35.45 -13.90 20.35
C ILE A 736 36.64 -14.75 19.95
N LEU A 737 36.44 -16.07 19.87
CA LEU A 737 37.44 -17.02 19.44
C LEU A 737 36.94 -17.75 18.20
N VAL A 738 37.65 -17.61 17.09
CA VAL A 738 37.25 -18.15 15.79
C VAL A 738 38.37 -19.01 15.23
N PHE A 739 38.05 -20.28 14.95
CA PHE A 739 38.91 -21.22 14.23
C PHE A 739 38.28 -21.55 12.88
N ILE A 740 38.97 -21.19 11.81
CA ILE A 740 38.56 -21.52 10.45
C ILE A 740 39.66 -22.36 9.80
N TYR A 741 39.31 -23.58 9.42
CA TYR A 741 40.17 -24.47 8.63
C TYR A 741 39.56 -24.64 7.24
N CYS A 742 40.26 -24.19 6.20
CA CYS A 742 39.73 -24.17 4.84
C CYS A 742 40.71 -24.75 3.82
N TRP A 743 40.20 -25.65 2.98
CA TRP A 743 40.88 -26.18 1.80
C TRP A 743 40.20 -25.56 0.56
N ASN A 744 40.93 -24.76 -0.23
CA ASN A 744 40.46 -24.07 -1.46
C ASN A 744 39.34 -22.98 -1.35
N ILE A 745 39.79 -21.71 -1.48
CA ILE A 745 39.16 -20.44 -1.95
C ILE A 745 38.03 -19.74 -1.14
N TYR A 746 38.38 -18.50 -0.71
CA TYR A 746 37.66 -17.35 -0.11
C TYR A 746 37.04 -17.51 1.29
N THR A 747 37.55 -16.73 2.25
CA THR A 747 36.95 -16.54 3.58
C THR A 747 36.89 -15.04 3.92
N GLY A 748 35.71 -14.59 4.37
CA GLY A 748 35.47 -13.23 4.87
C GLY A 748 35.06 -13.26 6.34
N LEU A 749 35.78 -12.52 7.18
CA LEU A 749 35.41 -12.34 8.60
C LEU A 749 35.16 -10.86 8.88
N TYR A 750 33.93 -10.54 9.26
CA TYR A 750 33.48 -9.21 9.64
C TYR A 750 33.05 -9.21 11.10
N ILE A 751 33.79 -8.49 11.94
CA ILE A 751 33.42 -8.25 13.33
C ILE A 751 33.18 -6.76 13.49
N LEU A 752 31.92 -6.39 13.71
CA LEU A 752 31.49 -5.00 13.89
C LEU A 752 30.99 -4.81 15.31
N LEU A 753 31.60 -3.87 16.04
CA LEU A 753 31.17 -3.48 17.38
C LEU A 753 30.84 -1.99 17.35
N GLU A 754 29.56 -1.64 17.50
CA GLU A 754 29.11 -0.24 17.47
C GLU A 754 28.38 0.15 18.76
N TYR A 755 28.64 1.36 19.26
CA TYR A 755 27.96 1.97 20.40
C TYR A 755 28.06 1.14 21.70
N LEU A 756 29.30 0.87 22.13
CA LEU A 756 29.61 0.18 23.39
C LEU A 756 29.77 1.20 24.55
N TYR A 757 29.03 1.02 25.64
CA TYR A 757 29.13 1.87 26.84
C TYR A 757 29.48 1.09 28.11
N TRP A 758 30.59 1.47 28.77
CA TRP A 758 31.09 0.84 30.00
C TRP A 758 31.35 1.86 31.13
N SER A 759 31.00 1.49 32.37
CA SER A 759 31.10 2.41 33.51
C SER A 759 32.32 2.21 34.44
N LEU A 760 32.69 0.98 34.86
CA LEU A 760 33.57 0.80 36.05
C LEU A 760 34.65 -0.29 35.96
N TYR A 761 34.34 -1.59 35.72
CA TYR A 761 35.34 -2.68 35.73
C TYR A 761 35.15 -3.68 34.57
N THR A 762 36.19 -3.89 33.74
CA THR A 762 36.12 -4.77 32.55
C THR A 762 37.40 -5.58 32.31
N ALA A 763 37.27 -6.87 32.01
CA ALA A 763 38.45 -7.67 31.61
C ALA A 763 38.98 -7.35 30.21
N GLY A 764 38.19 -6.71 29.32
CA GLY A 764 38.61 -6.26 27.98
C GLY A 764 37.82 -6.87 26.82
N ILE A 765 38.18 -6.51 25.58
CA ILE A 765 37.73 -7.20 24.35
C ILE A 765 38.89 -8.07 23.86
N PHE A 766 38.67 -9.37 23.80
CA PHE A 766 39.64 -10.32 23.29
C PHE A 766 39.10 -10.98 22.03
N ILE A 767 39.73 -10.68 20.90
CA ILE A 767 39.42 -11.30 19.62
C ILE A 767 40.64 -12.12 19.20
N LEU A 768 40.47 -13.43 19.16
CA LEU A 768 41.52 -14.35 18.76
C LEU A 768 41.04 -15.14 17.55
N VAL A 769 41.75 -14.99 16.43
CA VAL A 769 41.36 -15.57 15.15
C VAL A 769 42.51 -16.43 14.63
N PHE A 770 42.24 -17.72 14.44
CA PHE A 770 43.13 -18.67 13.80
C PHE A 770 42.54 -19.06 12.45
N ILE A 771 43.22 -18.67 11.37
CA ILE A 771 42.84 -19.03 10.02
C ILE A 771 43.97 -19.88 9.43
N TYR A 772 43.65 -21.13 9.10
CA TYR A 772 44.58 -22.04 8.42
C TYR A 772 44.06 -22.27 6.99
N CYS A 773 44.81 -21.80 6.00
CA CYS A 773 44.39 -21.79 4.61
C CYS A 773 45.50 -22.33 3.69
N TRP A 774 45.16 -23.30 2.85
CA TRP A 774 46.02 -23.75 1.75
C TRP A 774 45.45 -23.22 0.42
N ASN A 775 46.23 -22.43 -0.33
CA ASN A 775 45.89 -21.75 -1.60
C ASN A 775 44.72 -20.71 -1.55
N ILE A 776 45.08 -19.40 -1.62
CA ILE A 776 44.30 -18.18 -2.04
C ILE A 776 43.70 -17.27 -0.90
N TYR A 777 43.46 -15.98 -1.25
CA TYR A 777 43.12 -14.74 -0.50
C TYR A 777 42.15 -14.83 0.71
N THR A 778 42.51 -14.13 1.79
CA THR A 778 41.70 -13.90 3.01
C THR A 778 41.52 -12.40 3.29
N GLY A 779 40.35 -12.01 3.83
CA GLY A 779 40.03 -10.64 4.26
C GLY A 779 39.49 -10.60 5.69
N LEU A 780 40.12 -9.81 6.56
CA LEU A 780 39.67 -9.59 7.93
C LEU A 780 39.32 -8.11 8.11
N TYR A 781 38.08 -7.84 8.51
CA TYR A 781 37.61 -6.50 8.86
C TYR A 781 37.10 -6.50 10.30
N VAL A 782 37.85 -5.85 11.18
CA VAL A 782 37.45 -5.58 12.57
C VAL A 782 37.32 -4.07 12.71
N LEU A 783 36.11 -3.59 12.98
CA LEU A 783 35.84 -2.17 13.18
C LEU A 783 35.09 -1.98 14.51
N VAL A 784 35.61 -1.07 15.33
CA VAL A 784 35.02 -0.70 16.62
C VAL A 784 34.76 0.81 16.59
N GLU A 785 33.50 1.21 16.56
CA GLU A 785 33.09 2.62 16.51
C GLU A 785 32.31 3.03 17.77
N TYR A 786 32.52 4.26 18.24
CA TYR A 786 31.81 4.88 19.37
C TYR A 786 31.92 4.13 20.72
N PHE A 787 33.15 3.90 21.18
CA PHE A 787 33.46 3.29 22.49
C PHE A 787 33.60 4.34 23.61
N TYR A 788 32.76 4.25 24.65
CA TYR A 788 32.76 5.19 25.79
C TYR A 788 33.13 4.50 27.11
N THR A 789 34.16 5.00 27.80
CA THR A 789 34.57 4.55 29.15
C THR A 789 34.37 5.65 30.19
N GLY A 790 33.65 5.33 31.27
CA GLY A 790 33.41 6.24 32.39
C GLY A 790 34.62 6.42 33.31
N LEU A 791 35.60 7.27 32.96
CA LEU A 791 36.41 8.11 33.86
C LEU A 791 37.46 8.91 33.04
N TYR A 792 37.60 10.19 33.37
CA TYR A 792 38.48 11.23 32.78
C TYR A 792 39.81 10.71 32.20
N VAL A 793 40.15 11.15 30.97
CA VAL A 793 41.51 11.01 30.39
C VAL A 793 42.05 12.39 29.98
N GLU A 794 42.54 13.13 30.98
CA GLU A 794 43.66 14.06 30.81
C GLU A 794 44.88 13.35 31.43
N TYR A 795 45.90 13.09 30.61
CA TYR A 795 47.18 12.44 30.94
C TYR A 795 47.16 10.95 31.32
N LEU A 796 48.01 10.20 30.61
CA LEU A 796 48.38 8.81 30.87
C LEU A 796 48.72 8.59 32.37
N HIS A 797 47.95 7.73 33.04
CA HIS A 797 48.51 6.68 33.88
C HIS A 797 47.55 5.49 33.97
N TRP A 798 48.04 4.34 33.48
CA TRP A 798 47.32 3.08 33.47
C TRP A 798 47.13 2.50 34.88
N SER A 799 45.97 1.84 35.03
CA SER A 799 45.56 0.82 36.00
C SER A 799 44.84 1.26 37.28
N LEU A 800 43.52 1.08 37.26
CA LEU A 800 42.82 0.12 38.13
C LEU A 800 41.81 -0.66 37.26
N TYR A 801 42.38 -1.62 36.51
CA TYR A 801 41.79 -2.79 35.83
C TYR A 801 40.73 -2.58 34.73
N THR A 802 41.19 -2.09 33.59
CA THR A 802 40.59 -2.35 32.27
C THR A 802 41.59 -3.17 31.44
N GLY A 803 41.24 -4.38 31.02
CA GLY A 803 42.01 -5.05 29.97
C GLY A 803 41.79 -4.34 28.64
N GLY A 804 42.87 -4.06 27.91
CA GLY A 804 42.78 -3.41 26.60
C GLY A 804 42.03 -4.24 25.56
N ILE A 805 41.87 -3.68 24.36
CA ILE A 805 41.46 -4.46 23.17
C ILE A 805 42.68 -5.25 22.71
N PHE A 806 42.63 -6.57 22.79
CA PHE A 806 43.69 -7.46 22.31
C PHE A 806 43.17 -8.22 21.09
N ILE A 807 43.74 -7.92 19.92
CA ILE A 807 43.49 -8.62 18.67
C ILE A 807 44.78 -9.36 18.32
N LEU A 808 44.75 -10.69 18.39
CA LEU A 808 45.82 -11.54 17.86
C LEU A 808 45.28 -12.33 16.67
N VAL A 809 45.97 -12.23 15.54
CA VAL A 809 45.61 -12.90 14.29
C VAL A 809 46.78 -13.76 13.87
N PHE A 810 46.57 -15.07 13.80
CA PHE A 810 47.53 -16.01 13.23
C PHE A 810 47.01 -16.47 11.87
N ILE A 811 47.78 -16.16 10.83
CA ILE A 811 47.56 -16.62 9.46
C ILE A 811 48.79 -17.45 9.10
N ASP A 812 48.62 -18.76 9.00
CA ASP A 812 49.66 -19.67 8.51
C ASP A 812 49.37 -19.96 7.03
N TRP A 813 50.39 -19.78 6.19
CA TRP A 813 50.30 -19.91 4.72
C TRP A 813 50.77 -21.27 4.22
#